data_AF-V9KBZ2-F1
#
_entry.id   AF-V9KBZ2-F1
#
_cell.length_a   1.000
_cell.length_b   1.000
_cell.length_c   1.000
_cell.angle_alpha   90.00
_cell.angle_beta   90.00
_cell.angle_gamma   90.00
#
_symmetry.space_group_name_H-M   'P 1'
#
loop_
_entity.id
_entity.type
_entity.pdbx_description
1 polymer ?
#
loop_
_entity_poly.entity_id
_entity_poly.type
_entity_poly.pdbx_seq_one_letter_code
_entity_poly.pdbx_strand_id
1 'polypeptide(L)'
;GGCETSEEGVAKATSCGITAWRVLSGAPYYKQVTDYEDDVAASQRRGLLRMFNFRIFDRQGSEQDGVFKMTLSPDGKLLVVIHFSGQLTLWKIPSLKQQKEWRQDLQPGFDAINPEWIKSLEKRKKVKDKSSFYALIDVNWWADNAIILARCSGALTVSSVRTLKNLLGQSCEWFEPSPQVTATHDGGFLSLECEVKLAHKRHRLENNALDDEEGEDDSDSDEESSAKAKYFGYIKQGLYYVTEMERFAPPRKRARTITKTYRLVSLRSTTPEELYQRKIDNEEYGEALVLAQTYDLDSDLVYQRQWRKSLVNIASIQDYLSKIKKRSWVLHECLERVPENVDAARELLQYGLKGTDLEALISIGKGEDEGRFILPGDIDIDELPYEDYMSPIEEMERKKERETAKRWELLKLVDFSMLTLEQKELCRCRLKLLTYLDHLATYEEILGGPHAAEQRYDSEFFKKFRSQNIVMSARTYARESNVQALEILFTYHGSDLLPHRLAILSNFPETTSPHEYATLLPEARFEENGDLFALPWNEQRHQDQDWCEEPNVRIIVECCSQDVAEFLYEEQSELLEYRTFEPSVQLLTDWYQKRAEEIESYSRQVDCALSLVRLGKERNIPGLEVLCDDLITLETLVYEAEADATLSLKELQQMEDIDKLRLLMMSSPEEMYIKNVYQWMVPFLHRCESQKSGIADDLLKEYLTTKAKEDLKYPLKIFQHSKPGCQQKIISDHHQLMTLALECIYNCERDDQLSKCYDVLECLPQRGYGQESEVTKILHDQVDLLEQHLSVAEILEKHGLQKPISFVKITQSSLEEASQLMVRLTRHIGRKNPPVSENEWRGLLQDLLEMQQTVYKCLNSNTCYEIFTESLLCSSRLENIRLAGQMMHCNAVFVDQPVSVASRGKVHSKVSYKKSIELVLTAAREYFDSSTTLTDNCMDLARCCLQLITDRPPGIQEELDLISALSLLEEFNMKILPMQVRMRIDRLSLIKECINQCPSAYKQSKKLLRLADLLRVAGEDKAQRKGQVLVLLAEQAFQCLDYKVASIHCQELMSAGYSDGWQVCSKLGQAEGYPDLVTRQELMAFARTYCPPNVIQSLLAVSS
;
A
#
# COMPACT_ATOMS: atom_id res chain seq x y z
N GLY A 1 -109.78 3.36 -4.69
CA GLY A 1 -111.06 2.77 -4.28
C GLY A 1 -111.77 3.80 -3.44
N GLY A 2 -112.93 4.27 -3.88
CA GLY A 2 -113.72 5.22 -3.14
C GLY A 2 -114.42 4.59 -1.95
N CYS A 3 -114.58 5.38 -0.89
CA CYS A 3 -115.78 5.44 -0.05
C CYS A 3 -115.66 6.71 0.81
N GLU A 4 -116.53 7.67 0.52
CA GLU A 4 -116.85 8.79 1.39
C GLU A 4 -117.53 8.27 2.66
N THR A 5 -117.00 8.62 3.82
CA THR A 5 -117.78 8.87 5.04
C THR A 5 -117.05 9.95 5.84
N SER A 6 -117.39 11.21 5.58
CA SER A 6 -117.12 12.31 6.51
C SER A 6 -118.07 12.17 7.70
N GLU A 7 -117.71 11.34 8.69
CA GLU A 7 -118.38 11.34 9.98
C GLU A 7 -117.78 12.45 10.86
N GLU A 8 -118.59 13.45 11.19
CA GLU A 8 -118.26 14.47 12.20
C GLU A 8 -118.13 13.79 13.58
N GLY A 9 -116.90 13.38 13.94
CA GLY A 9 -116.59 12.77 15.24
C GLY A 9 -115.21 12.09 15.34
N VAL A 10 -114.30 12.31 14.38
CA VAL A 10 -112.98 11.63 14.33
C VAL A 10 -111.96 12.38 15.20
N ALA A 11 -111.24 11.64 16.06
CA ALA A 11 -110.18 12.17 16.92
C ALA A 11 -109.11 12.95 16.15
N LYS A 12 -108.59 14.05 16.73
CA LYS A 12 -107.63 14.94 16.05
C LYS A 12 -106.42 14.20 15.46
N ALA A 13 -105.86 13.24 16.21
CA ALA A 13 -104.77 12.39 15.72
C ALA A 13 -105.17 11.59 14.47
N THR A 14 -106.37 11.02 14.45
CA THR A 14 -106.88 10.23 13.31
C THR A 14 -107.22 11.12 12.11
N SER A 15 -107.66 12.36 12.34
CA SER A 15 -107.83 13.35 11.26
C SER A 15 -106.50 13.74 10.59
N CYS A 16 -105.38 13.64 11.32
CA CYS A 16 -104.02 13.79 10.81
C CYS A 16 -103.41 12.47 10.31
N GLY A 17 -104.19 11.39 10.18
CA GLY A 17 -103.70 10.09 9.72
C GLY A 17 -102.87 9.28 10.75
N ILE A 18 -102.91 9.66 12.03
CA ILE A 18 -102.19 8.99 13.12
C ILE A 18 -103.16 8.13 13.93
N THR A 19 -102.87 6.83 14.03
CA THR A 19 -103.64 5.89 14.86
C THR A 19 -102.71 5.06 15.73
N ALA A 20 -103.07 4.88 17.00
CA ALA A 20 -102.37 3.97 17.91
C ALA A 20 -103.31 2.80 18.24
N TRP A 21 -102.78 1.59 18.26
CA TRP A 21 -103.54 0.38 18.52
C TRP A 21 -102.98 -0.32 19.75
N ARG A 22 -103.85 -0.53 20.74
CA ARG A 22 -103.52 -1.35 21.92
C ARG A 22 -103.82 -2.81 21.59
N VAL A 23 -102.86 -3.69 21.85
CA VAL A 23 -103.04 -5.14 21.75
C VAL A 23 -103.92 -5.62 22.92
N LEU A 24 -104.95 -6.40 22.62
CA LEU A 24 -105.85 -7.06 23.56
C LEU A 24 -105.57 -8.56 23.58
N SER A 25 -105.80 -9.21 24.72
CA SER A 25 -105.61 -10.66 24.87
C SER A 25 -106.71 -11.52 24.21
N GLY A 26 -107.83 -10.93 23.77
CA GLY A 26 -108.94 -11.63 23.10
C GLY A 26 -109.63 -10.76 22.05
N ALA A 27 -110.46 -11.38 21.19
CA ALA A 27 -111.15 -10.70 20.09
C ALA A 27 -111.87 -9.42 20.56
N PRO A 28 -111.65 -8.25 19.92
CA PRO A 28 -111.05 -8.04 18.59
C PRO A 28 -109.50 -8.02 18.50
N TYR A 29 -108.74 -8.47 19.50
CA TYR A 29 -107.26 -8.53 19.60
C TYR A 29 -106.51 -7.20 19.49
N TYR A 30 -107.13 -6.17 18.91
CA TYR A 30 -106.62 -4.81 18.86
C TYR A 30 -107.78 -3.85 19.11
N LYS A 31 -107.51 -2.81 19.91
CA LYS A 31 -108.40 -1.68 20.10
C LYS A 31 -107.66 -0.40 19.79
N GLN A 32 -108.19 0.41 18.89
CA GLN A 32 -107.67 1.74 18.64
C GLN A 32 -107.75 2.59 19.91
N VAL A 33 -106.67 3.28 20.23
CA VAL A 33 -106.60 4.22 21.36
C VAL A 33 -107.23 5.54 20.91
N THR A 34 -108.32 5.93 21.57
CA THR A 34 -109.01 7.22 21.40
C THR A 34 -108.71 8.14 22.58
N ASP A 35 -108.77 9.47 22.38
CA ASP A 35 -108.62 10.44 23.48
C ASP A 35 -109.88 10.43 24.35
N TYR A 36 -109.73 10.59 25.67
CA TYR A 36 -110.85 10.57 26.63
C TYR A 36 -111.85 11.72 26.37
N GLU A 37 -111.38 12.83 25.80
CA GLU A 37 -112.21 13.97 25.41
C GLU A 37 -113.14 13.65 24.20
N ASP A 38 -112.73 12.75 23.30
CA ASP A 38 -113.51 12.34 22.13
C ASP A 38 -114.57 11.26 22.49
N ASP A 39 -114.27 10.37 23.43
CA ASP A 39 -115.21 9.35 23.93
C ASP A 39 -116.42 9.97 24.68
N VAL A 40 -116.26 11.16 25.28
CA VAL A 40 -117.33 11.88 26.01
C VAL A 40 -118.26 12.66 25.07
N ALA A 41 -117.74 13.20 23.96
CA ALA A 41 -118.51 14.00 23.00
C ALA A 41 -119.49 13.16 22.15
N ALA A 42 -119.16 11.90 21.85
CA ALA A 42 -120.00 11.00 21.05
C ALA A 42 -121.31 10.56 21.75
N SER A 43 -121.39 10.66 23.08
CA SER A 43 -122.53 10.16 23.87
C SER A 43 -123.67 11.18 24.10
N GLN A 44 -123.52 12.45 23.72
CA GLN A 44 -124.46 13.54 24.08
C GLN A 44 -125.39 14.06 22.96
N ARG A 45 -125.40 13.49 21.74
CA ARG A 45 -126.24 14.00 20.64
C ARG A 45 -127.29 12.99 20.13
N ARG A 46 -128.44 12.90 20.83
CA ARG A 46 -129.71 12.36 20.30
C ARG A 46 -130.87 13.25 20.75
N GLY A 47 -131.38 14.11 19.86
CA GLY A 47 -132.55 14.96 20.12
C GLY A 47 -132.99 15.75 18.89
N LEU A 48 -134.28 15.68 18.56
CA LEU A 48 -134.92 16.24 17.37
C LEU A 48 -134.95 17.78 17.38
N LEU A 49 -134.49 18.42 16.29
CA LEU A 49 -135.09 19.60 15.64
C LEU A 49 -134.29 19.92 14.36
N ARG A 50 -134.91 19.64 13.22
CA ARG A 50 -134.35 19.82 11.87
C ARG A 50 -135.01 21.05 11.26
N MET A 51 -134.30 22.18 11.16
CA MET A 51 -134.65 23.25 10.23
C MET A 51 -133.40 23.90 9.62
N PHE A 52 -133.54 24.07 8.30
CA PHE A 52 -132.69 24.63 7.27
C PHE A 52 -131.74 25.77 7.64
N ASN A 53 -130.46 25.62 7.26
CA ASN A 53 -129.61 26.74 6.86
C ASN A 53 -129.01 26.48 5.46
N PHE A 54 -129.17 27.49 4.60
CA PHE A 54 -128.79 27.50 3.20
C PHE A 54 -127.27 27.47 3.02
N ARG A 55 -126.80 26.61 2.12
CA ARG A 55 -125.41 26.52 1.64
C ARG A 55 -125.12 27.65 0.66
N ILE A 56 -124.09 28.45 0.95
CA ILE A 56 -123.37 29.23 -0.06
C ILE A 56 -122.08 28.45 -0.33
N PHE A 57 -121.87 28.09 -1.60
CA PHE A 57 -120.73 27.35 -2.10
C PHE A 57 -119.44 28.15 -1.86
N ASP A 58 -118.56 27.65 -0.98
CA ASP A 58 -117.14 27.99 -1.04
C ASP A 58 -116.37 26.77 -1.56
N ARG A 59 -115.68 26.98 -2.68
CA ARG A 59 -114.92 25.97 -3.41
C ARG A 59 -113.47 26.05 -2.94
N GLN A 60 -113.24 25.87 -1.63
CA GLN A 60 -111.91 25.54 -1.11
C GLN A 60 -111.80 24.01 -1.11
N GLY A 61 -110.94 23.48 -1.98
CA GLY A 61 -110.58 22.08 -1.94
C GLY A 61 -110.06 21.72 -0.56
N SER A 62 -110.70 20.76 0.08
CA SER A 62 -110.19 20.10 1.28
C SER A 62 -108.98 19.24 0.88
N GLU A 63 -107.83 19.85 0.65
CA GLU A 63 -106.58 19.10 0.58
C GLU A 63 -106.26 18.62 2.00
N GLN A 64 -106.42 17.31 2.24
CA GLN A 64 -106.01 16.68 3.49
C GLN A 64 -104.48 16.64 3.53
N ASP A 65 -103.89 17.27 4.54
CA ASP A 65 -102.45 17.21 4.80
C ASP A 65 -102.08 15.83 5.37
N GLY A 66 -101.06 15.19 4.79
CA GLY A 66 -100.66 13.83 5.15
C GLY A 66 -99.36 13.80 5.94
N VAL A 67 -99.12 12.69 6.65
CA VAL A 67 -97.87 12.48 7.38
C VAL A 67 -96.76 12.04 6.43
N PHE A 68 -95.66 12.78 6.44
CA PHE A 68 -94.44 12.47 5.69
C PHE A 68 -93.47 11.58 6.49
N LYS A 69 -93.20 11.93 7.76
CA LYS A 69 -92.28 11.17 8.63
C LYS A 69 -92.72 11.24 10.09
N MET A 70 -92.53 10.14 10.83
CA MET A 70 -92.78 10.08 12.28
C MET A 70 -91.63 9.35 12.99
N THR A 71 -91.27 9.80 14.19
CA THR A 71 -90.19 9.18 14.99
C THR A 71 -90.49 9.27 16.49
N LEU A 72 -90.19 8.19 17.21
CA LEU A 72 -90.42 8.07 18.66
C LEU A 72 -89.22 8.62 19.44
N SER A 73 -89.48 9.27 20.56
CA SER A 73 -88.41 9.65 21.50
C SER A 73 -87.66 8.42 22.01
N PRO A 74 -86.39 8.55 22.43
CA PRO A 74 -85.62 7.44 22.99
C PRO A 74 -86.32 6.76 24.17
N ASP A 75 -87.03 7.52 25.01
CA ASP A 75 -87.84 7.01 26.12
C ASP A 75 -89.25 6.49 25.74
N GLY A 76 -89.63 6.58 24.46
CA GLY A 76 -90.91 6.10 23.92
C GLY A 76 -92.16 6.90 24.34
N LYS A 77 -92.01 8.05 25.04
CA LYS A 77 -93.16 8.83 25.55
C LYS A 77 -93.69 9.88 24.58
N LEU A 78 -92.89 10.31 23.62
CA LEU A 78 -93.22 11.36 22.67
C LEU A 78 -93.06 10.87 21.23
N LEU A 79 -93.90 11.39 20.34
CA LEU A 79 -93.85 11.14 18.91
C LEU A 79 -93.77 12.49 18.20
N VAL A 80 -92.72 12.67 17.41
CA VAL A 80 -92.59 13.82 16.52
C VAL A 80 -93.02 13.40 15.12
N VAL A 81 -93.84 14.25 14.49
CA VAL A 81 -94.43 13.99 13.18
C VAL A 81 -94.27 15.21 12.28
N ILE A 82 -93.73 14.99 11.09
CA ILE A 82 -93.66 15.96 9.99
C ILE A 82 -94.80 15.67 9.01
N HIS A 83 -95.54 16.71 8.64
CA HIS A 83 -96.58 16.66 7.62
C HIS A 83 -96.07 17.18 6.26
N PHE A 84 -96.75 16.85 5.16
CA PHE A 84 -96.38 17.29 3.81
C PHE A 84 -96.42 18.82 3.64
N SER A 85 -97.24 19.52 4.42
CA SER A 85 -97.25 20.98 4.50
C SER A 85 -95.97 21.59 5.14
N GLY A 86 -95.04 20.77 5.63
CA GLY A 86 -93.88 21.21 6.40
C GLY A 86 -94.19 21.50 7.88
N GLN A 87 -95.42 21.23 8.32
CA GLN A 87 -95.83 21.35 9.72
C GLN A 87 -95.16 20.27 10.59
N LEU A 88 -94.70 20.68 11.78
CA LEU A 88 -94.14 19.80 12.80
C LEU A 88 -95.12 19.69 13.97
N THR A 89 -95.49 18.46 14.34
CA THR A 89 -96.39 18.20 15.47
C THR A 89 -95.76 17.23 16.47
N LEU A 90 -96.02 17.47 17.74
CA LEU A 90 -95.54 16.64 18.84
C LEU A 90 -96.73 16.00 19.56
N TRP A 91 -96.71 14.69 19.74
CA TRP A 91 -97.79 13.90 20.31
C TRP A 91 -97.28 13.10 21.51
N LYS A 92 -98.10 13.00 22.56
CA LYS A 92 -97.80 12.17 23.72
C LYS A 92 -98.29 10.74 23.48
N ILE A 93 -97.44 9.75 23.71
CA ILE A 93 -97.78 8.33 23.61
C ILE A 93 -97.98 7.73 25.00
N PRO A 94 -98.96 6.80 25.18
CA PRO A 94 -99.83 6.21 24.16
C PRO A 94 -101.13 6.99 23.89
N SER A 95 -101.38 8.11 24.58
CA SER A 95 -102.68 8.80 24.52
C SER A 95 -102.96 9.54 23.21
N LEU A 96 -101.97 9.71 22.34
CA LEU A 96 -102.02 10.54 21.14
C LEU A 96 -102.60 11.94 21.40
N LYS A 97 -102.28 12.52 22.57
CA LYS A 97 -102.65 13.91 22.89
C LYS A 97 -101.63 14.84 22.24
N GLN A 98 -102.08 15.75 21.39
CA GLN A 98 -101.21 16.73 20.76
C GLN A 98 -100.66 17.70 21.81
N GLN A 99 -99.34 17.75 21.95
CA GLN A 99 -98.65 18.65 22.88
C GLN A 99 -98.39 20.01 22.23
N LYS A 100 -97.83 20.01 21.01
CA LYS A 100 -97.39 21.21 20.30
C LYS A 100 -97.52 21.05 18.79
N GLU A 101 -97.61 22.18 18.11
CA GLU A 101 -97.79 22.30 16.67
C GLU A 101 -97.06 23.53 16.18
N TRP A 102 -96.22 23.36 15.16
CA TRP A 102 -95.48 24.43 14.52
C TRP A 102 -95.71 24.35 13.01
N ARG A 103 -96.46 25.32 12.48
CA ARG A 103 -96.53 25.54 11.03
C ARG A 103 -95.16 25.97 10.52
N GLN A 104 -94.87 25.72 9.25
CA GLN A 104 -93.54 25.93 8.67
C GLN A 104 -93.01 27.35 8.89
N ASP A 105 -93.86 28.36 8.70
CA ASP A 105 -93.60 29.79 8.91
C ASP A 105 -93.32 30.18 10.37
N LEU A 106 -93.78 29.37 11.32
CA LEU A 106 -93.57 29.58 12.75
C LEU A 106 -92.31 28.88 13.29
N GLN A 107 -91.62 28.10 12.46
CA GLN A 107 -90.39 27.42 12.88
C GLN A 107 -89.20 28.37 12.80
N PRO A 108 -88.36 28.49 13.85
CA PRO A 108 -87.18 29.35 13.80
C PRO A 108 -86.24 28.96 12.65
N GLY A 109 -85.81 29.96 11.87
CA GLY A 109 -84.86 29.78 10.77
C GLY A 109 -85.36 28.92 9.62
N PHE A 110 -86.68 28.83 9.37
CA PHE A 110 -87.23 28.01 8.29
C PHE A 110 -86.80 28.47 6.89
N ASP A 111 -86.52 29.76 6.72
CA ASP A 111 -86.13 30.42 5.48
C ASP A 111 -84.60 30.59 5.34
N ALA A 112 -83.81 30.04 6.26
CA ALA A 112 -82.35 30.13 6.24
C ALA A 112 -81.77 29.47 4.97
N ILE A 113 -80.79 30.14 4.35
CA ILE A 113 -80.08 29.69 3.14
C ILE A 113 -78.57 29.68 3.42
N ASN A 114 -77.86 28.69 2.88
CA ASN A 114 -76.42 28.55 3.03
C ASN A 114 -75.67 29.80 2.50
N PRO A 115 -74.85 30.48 3.32
CA PRO A 115 -74.07 31.66 2.91
C PRO A 115 -73.18 31.41 1.69
N GLU A 116 -72.63 30.20 1.54
CA GLU A 116 -71.76 29.84 0.40
C GLU A 116 -72.50 29.84 -0.94
N TRP A 117 -73.82 29.61 -0.93
CA TRP A 117 -74.64 29.70 -2.15
C TRP A 117 -74.84 31.14 -2.61
N ILE A 118 -74.66 32.11 -1.72
CA ILE A 118 -74.73 33.52 -2.05
C ILE A 118 -73.50 33.93 -2.87
N LYS A 119 -72.33 33.31 -2.67
CA LYS A 119 -71.10 33.63 -3.42
C LYS A 119 -71.07 32.99 -4.81
N SER A 120 -71.71 31.85 -5.02
CA SER A 120 -71.73 31.12 -6.31
C SER A 120 -72.84 31.57 -7.27
N LEU A 121 -72.47 32.08 -8.45
CA LEU A 121 -73.38 32.50 -9.53
C LEU A 121 -74.22 31.35 -10.10
N GLU A 122 -73.63 30.15 -10.19
CA GLU A 122 -74.31 28.94 -10.68
C GLU A 122 -75.38 28.43 -9.71
N LYS A 123 -75.05 28.42 -8.40
CA LYS A 123 -75.99 27.95 -7.36
C LYS A 123 -77.15 28.95 -7.18
N ARG A 124 -76.93 30.26 -7.38
CA ARG A 124 -78.01 31.29 -7.39
C ARG A 124 -79.11 31.03 -8.44
N LYS A 125 -78.76 30.57 -9.65
CA LYS A 125 -79.74 30.32 -10.74
C LYS A 125 -80.69 29.13 -10.44
N LYS A 126 -80.30 28.20 -9.55
CA LYS A 126 -81.10 27.02 -9.15
C LYS A 126 -82.17 27.32 -8.08
N VAL A 127 -82.12 28.47 -7.41
CA VAL A 127 -83.00 28.85 -6.28
C VAL A 127 -84.26 29.61 -6.76
N LYS A 128 -84.75 29.35 -7.99
CA LYS A 128 -85.90 30.08 -8.55
C LYS A 128 -87.25 29.73 -7.90
N ASP A 129 -87.39 28.53 -7.34
CA ASP A 129 -88.52 28.13 -6.48
C ASP A 129 -88.05 28.05 -5.03
N LYS A 130 -88.13 29.16 -4.30
CA LYS A 130 -87.67 29.25 -2.90
C LYS A 130 -88.48 28.38 -1.94
N SER A 131 -89.79 28.26 -2.18
CA SER A 131 -90.73 27.62 -1.25
C SER A 131 -90.52 26.11 -1.07
N SER A 132 -90.03 25.41 -2.09
CA SER A 132 -89.84 23.95 -2.04
C SER A 132 -88.65 23.50 -1.20
N PHE A 133 -87.72 24.40 -0.87
CA PHE A 133 -86.49 24.07 -0.12
C PHE A 133 -86.60 24.29 1.39
N TYR A 134 -87.68 24.91 1.88
CA TYR A 134 -87.80 25.24 3.30
C TYR A 134 -88.39 24.12 4.16
N ALA A 135 -89.00 23.11 3.52
CA ALA A 135 -89.69 22.04 4.23
C ALA A 135 -88.70 21.16 5.01
N LEU A 136 -89.17 20.57 6.11
CA LEU A 136 -88.42 19.55 6.84
C LEU A 136 -88.39 18.27 6.00
N ILE A 137 -87.19 17.76 5.76
CA ILE A 137 -86.98 16.51 5.02
C ILE A 137 -86.71 15.33 5.94
N ASP A 138 -86.25 15.60 7.16
CA ASP A 138 -85.98 14.57 8.14
C ASP A 138 -86.04 15.14 9.57
N VAL A 139 -86.40 14.30 10.54
CA VAL A 139 -86.37 14.57 11.97
C VAL A 139 -85.91 13.34 12.74
N ASN A 140 -85.06 13.55 13.73
CA ASN A 140 -84.64 12.51 14.66
C ASN A 140 -84.40 13.09 16.05
N TRP A 141 -84.02 12.26 17.02
CA TRP A 141 -83.83 12.69 18.41
C TRP A 141 -82.35 12.83 18.78
N TRP A 142 -82.02 13.93 19.47
CA TRP A 142 -80.71 14.16 20.11
C TRP A 142 -80.70 13.74 21.59
N ALA A 143 -81.83 13.97 22.27
CA ALA A 143 -82.07 13.54 23.65
C ALA A 143 -83.59 13.59 23.91
N ASP A 144 -84.08 13.09 25.04
CA ASP A 144 -85.52 13.09 25.37
C ASP A 144 -86.20 14.48 25.28
N ASN A 145 -85.43 15.56 25.41
CA ASN A 145 -85.91 16.95 25.33
C ASN A 145 -85.36 17.74 24.12
N ALA A 146 -84.66 17.08 23.18
CA ALA A 146 -84.02 17.74 22.03
C ALA A 146 -84.16 16.92 20.74
N ILE A 147 -84.50 17.59 19.64
CA ILE A 147 -84.75 16.99 18.33
C ILE A 147 -83.83 17.56 17.27
N ILE A 148 -83.34 16.71 16.38
CA ILE A 148 -82.57 17.07 15.20
C ILE A 148 -83.56 17.38 14.08
N LEU A 149 -83.51 18.59 13.54
CA LEU A 149 -84.33 19.03 12.42
C LEU A 149 -83.45 19.20 11.19
N ALA A 150 -83.77 18.47 10.12
CA ALA A 150 -83.09 18.58 8.83
C ALA A 150 -84.04 19.14 7.77
N ARG A 151 -83.60 20.17 7.05
CA ARG A 151 -84.40 20.86 6.01
C ARG A 151 -83.91 20.52 4.60
N CYS A 152 -84.80 20.62 3.61
CA CYS A 152 -84.43 20.46 2.20
C CYS A 152 -83.32 21.43 1.75
N SER A 153 -83.21 22.61 2.38
CA SER A 153 -82.16 23.60 2.12
C SER A 153 -80.75 23.16 2.54
N GLY A 154 -80.64 22.06 3.29
CA GLY A 154 -79.38 21.62 3.91
C GLY A 154 -79.16 22.20 5.31
N ALA A 155 -80.06 23.05 5.82
CA ALA A 155 -79.99 23.55 7.19
C ALA A 155 -80.31 22.43 8.18
N LEU A 156 -79.42 22.25 9.16
CA LEU A 156 -79.57 21.29 10.25
C LEU A 156 -79.48 22.00 11.61
N THR A 157 -80.44 21.72 12.50
CA THR A 157 -80.42 22.24 13.88
C THR A 157 -80.73 21.15 14.90
N VAL A 158 -80.14 21.27 16.09
CA VAL A 158 -80.56 20.49 17.27
C VAL A 158 -81.43 21.40 18.13
N SER A 159 -82.74 21.23 18.08
CA SER A 159 -83.70 22.14 18.68
C SER A 159 -84.33 21.57 19.96
N SER A 160 -84.59 22.44 20.94
CA SER A 160 -85.33 22.03 22.14
C SER A 160 -86.78 21.69 21.81
N VAL A 161 -87.28 20.55 22.30
CA VAL A 161 -88.69 20.13 22.12
C VAL A 161 -89.69 21.13 22.71
N ARG A 162 -89.27 21.91 23.72
CA ARG A 162 -90.16 22.90 24.37
C ARG A 162 -90.25 24.21 23.59
N THR A 163 -89.16 24.73 23.06
CA THR A 163 -89.12 26.09 22.51
C THR A 163 -88.80 26.14 21.01
N LEU A 164 -88.40 25.01 20.44
CA LEU A 164 -87.84 24.88 19.08
C LEU A 164 -86.61 25.78 18.83
N LYS A 165 -85.94 26.25 19.90
CA LYS A 165 -84.68 27.00 19.79
C LYS A 165 -83.50 26.05 19.57
N ASN A 166 -82.58 26.45 18.70
CA ASN A 166 -81.34 25.73 18.43
C ASN A 166 -80.44 25.70 19.68
N LEU A 167 -79.87 24.52 19.96
CA LEU A 167 -78.98 24.25 21.08
C LEU A 167 -77.50 24.26 20.67
N LEU A 168 -77.19 24.16 19.37
CA LEU A 168 -75.80 24.18 18.87
C LEU A 168 -75.22 25.60 18.78
N GLY A 169 -76.05 26.65 18.79
CA GLY A 169 -75.60 28.03 18.67
C GLY A 169 -76.61 28.93 17.96
N GLN A 170 -76.15 30.11 17.54
CA GLN A 170 -76.98 31.11 16.86
C GLN A 170 -77.24 30.77 15.38
N SER A 171 -76.35 30.00 14.76
CA SER A 171 -76.48 29.52 13.37
C SER A 171 -76.80 28.01 13.30
N CYS A 172 -77.40 27.58 12.20
CA CYS A 172 -77.54 26.17 11.86
C CYS A 172 -76.27 25.62 11.20
N GLU A 173 -76.08 24.30 11.29
CA GLU A 173 -75.05 23.60 10.52
C GLU A 173 -75.53 23.41 9.08
N TRP A 174 -74.63 23.56 8.11
CA TRP A 174 -74.96 23.51 6.68
C TRP A 174 -74.46 22.23 6.02
N PHE A 175 -75.38 21.52 5.37
CA PHE A 175 -75.15 20.33 4.56
C PHE A 175 -75.53 20.56 3.09
N GLU A 176 -75.17 19.63 2.21
CA GLU A 176 -75.77 19.59 0.88
C GLU A 176 -77.31 19.35 0.96
N PRO A 177 -78.10 19.80 -0.04
CA PRO A 177 -79.57 19.78 0.02
C PRO A 177 -80.15 18.41 0.37
N SER A 178 -81.21 18.42 1.18
CA SER A 178 -81.99 17.24 1.58
C SER A 178 -81.20 16.17 2.37
N PRO A 179 -80.51 16.52 3.47
CA PRO A 179 -79.77 15.55 4.28
C PRO A 179 -80.71 14.62 5.07
N GLN A 180 -80.28 13.37 5.25
CA GLN A 180 -80.97 12.41 6.12
C GLN A 180 -80.17 12.17 7.40
N VAL A 181 -80.83 12.10 8.54
CA VAL A 181 -80.17 12.13 9.86
C VAL A 181 -80.53 10.93 10.73
N THR A 182 -79.53 10.39 11.42
CA THR A 182 -79.73 9.35 12.44
C THR A 182 -80.11 9.94 13.79
N ALA A 183 -80.59 9.10 14.71
CA ALA A 183 -80.63 9.46 16.12
C ALA A 183 -79.19 9.58 16.65
N THR A 184 -79.02 10.31 17.74
CA THR A 184 -77.72 10.40 18.41
C THR A 184 -77.27 9.10 19.06
N HIS A 185 -75.97 8.84 18.97
CA HIS A 185 -75.27 7.79 19.70
C HIS A 185 -73.93 8.37 20.19
N ASP A 186 -73.57 8.16 21.46
CA ASP A 186 -72.31 8.63 22.08
C ASP A 186 -71.94 10.11 21.81
N GLY A 187 -72.92 11.01 21.96
CA GLY A 187 -72.68 12.46 21.84
C GLY A 187 -72.48 12.97 20.41
N GLY A 188 -72.87 12.17 19.40
CA GLY A 188 -72.89 12.58 17.99
C GLY A 188 -73.97 11.89 17.18
N PHE A 189 -74.16 12.30 15.92
CA PHE A 189 -75.05 11.63 14.97
C PHE A 189 -74.46 11.66 13.55
N LEU A 190 -74.98 10.79 12.70
CA LEU A 190 -74.59 10.70 11.30
C LEU A 190 -75.61 11.40 10.40
N SER A 191 -75.11 12.15 9.42
CA SER A 191 -75.87 12.81 8.37
C SER A 191 -75.43 12.27 7.02
N LEU A 192 -76.37 11.81 6.20
CA LEU A 192 -76.14 11.43 4.81
C LEU A 192 -76.53 12.59 3.92
N GLU A 193 -75.54 13.24 3.31
CA GLU A 193 -75.75 14.31 2.36
C GLU A 193 -75.55 13.83 0.91
N CYS A 194 -76.22 14.46 -0.05
CA CYS A 194 -76.14 14.09 -1.46
C CYS A 194 -75.84 15.32 -2.33
N GLU A 195 -74.61 15.39 -2.83
CA GLU A 195 -74.21 16.40 -3.79
C GLU A 195 -74.65 15.98 -5.20
N VAL A 196 -75.46 16.81 -5.86
CA VAL A 196 -75.92 16.56 -7.24
C VAL A 196 -75.20 17.48 -8.21
N LYS A 197 -74.23 16.93 -8.94
CA LYS A 197 -73.51 17.65 -10.01
C LYS A 197 -74.17 17.37 -11.36
N LEU A 198 -74.57 18.45 -12.04
CA LEU A 198 -75.03 18.39 -13.42
C LEU A 198 -73.79 18.51 -14.31
N ALA A 199 -73.56 17.55 -15.19
CA ALA A 199 -72.45 17.66 -16.13
C ALA A 199 -72.66 18.87 -17.07
N HIS A 200 -71.62 19.69 -17.23
CA HIS A 200 -71.56 20.76 -18.22
C HIS A 200 -71.84 20.20 -19.62
N LYS A 201 -72.50 20.98 -20.49
CA LYS A 201 -72.67 20.61 -21.92
C LYS A 201 -71.26 20.46 -22.52
N ARG A 202 -70.77 19.23 -22.71
CA ARG A 202 -69.49 19.01 -23.42
C ARG A 202 -69.61 19.54 -24.86
N HIS A 203 -68.75 20.49 -25.22
CA HIS A 203 -68.55 20.87 -26.61
C HIS A 203 -67.81 19.75 -27.36
N ARG A 204 -68.08 19.60 -28.65
CA ARG A 204 -67.53 18.53 -29.50
C ARG A 204 -66.01 18.78 -29.70
N LEU A 205 -65.17 17.87 -29.20
CA LEU A 205 -63.73 17.80 -29.51
C LEU A 205 -63.55 17.35 -30.97
N GLU A 206 -62.89 18.16 -31.79
CA GLU A 206 -62.15 17.70 -32.97
C GLU A 206 -60.66 17.68 -32.62
N ASN A 207 -60.00 16.59 -33.03
CA ASN A 207 -58.61 16.24 -32.71
C ASN A 207 -57.60 17.29 -33.18
N ASN A 208 -56.61 17.60 -32.33
CA ASN A 208 -55.19 17.48 -32.65
C ASN A 208 -54.33 17.62 -31.38
N ALA A 209 -53.10 17.13 -31.48
CA ALA A 209 -52.28 16.59 -30.41
C ALA A 209 -51.37 17.60 -29.70
N LEU A 210 -50.99 17.20 -28.48
CA LEU A 210 -49.80 17.55 -27.68
C LEU A 210 -49.72 18.93 -26.99
N ASP A 211 -49.17 18.82 -25.77
CA ASP A 211 -48.62 19.79 -24.84
C ASP A 211 -49.58 20.59 -23.93
N ASP A 212 -49.50 20.17 -22.66
CA ASP A 212 -49.18 20.95 -21.47
C ASP A 212 -50.09 22.06 -20.92
N GLU A 213 -50.12 21.97 -19.60
CA GLU A 213 -50.35 22.97 -18.57
C GLU A 213 -51.78 23.45 -18.25
N GLU A 214 -52.01 23.30 -16.96
CA GLU A 214 -53.00 23.92 -16.10
C GLU A 214 -53.26 25.38 -16.48
N GLY A 215 -54.49 25.64 -16.89
CA GLY A 215 -55.06 26.97 -17.02
C GLY A 215 -56.54 26.88 -16.74
N GLU A 216 -56.92 27.12 -15.47
CA GLU A 216 -58.26 27.56 -15.12
C GLU A 216 -58.49 28.92 -15.78
N ASP A 217 -59.31 28.95 -16.84
CA ASP A 217 -59.77 30.20 -17.44
C ASP A 217 -61.30 30.20 -17.50
N ASP A 218 -61.85 30.94 -16.53
CA ASP A 218 -63.24 31.35 -16.44
C ASP A 218 -63.60 32.23 -17.65
N SER A 219 -64.38 31.69 -18.59
CA SER A 219 -65.05 32.53 -19.61
C SER A 219 -66.36 31.92 -20.08
N ASP A 220 -67.37 32.00 -19.22
CA ASP A 220 -68.77 31.81 -19.60
C ASP A 220 -69.21 33.00 -20.50
N SER A 221 -69.05 32.85 -21.82
CA SER A 221 -69.64 33.77 -22.78
C SER A 221 -71.17 33.62 -22.82
N ASP A 222 -71.84 34.63 -22.25
CA ASP A 222 -73.29 34.77 -22.06
C ASP A 222 -74.10 35.00 -23.36
N GLU A 223 -73.68 34.47 -24.52
CA GLU A 223 -74.35 34.78 -25.81
C GLU A 223 -75.52 33.84 -26.19
N GLU A 224 -75.78 32.74 -25.47
CA GLU A 224 -76.89 31.82 -25.82
C GLU A 224 -78.29 32.26 -25.32
N SER A 225 -78.42 33.46 -24.72
CA SER A 225 -79.68 33.91 -24.10
C SER A 225 -80.28 35.21 -24.67
N SER A 226 -79.85 35.65 -25.85
CA SER A 226 -80.46 36.79 -26.54
C SER A 226 -81.97 36.58 -26.80
N ALA A 227 -82.81 37.56 -26.46
CA ALA A 227 -84.24 37.56 -26.78
C ALA A 227 -84.50 37.35 -28.29
N LYS A 228 -83.54 37.76 -29.13
CA LYS A 228 -83.55 37.55 -30.59
C LYS A 228 -83.49 36.06 -30.95
N ALA A 229 -82.74 35.25 -30.22
CA ALA A 229 -82.63 33.80 -30.42
C ALA A 229 -83.92 33.06 -30.00
N LYS A 230 -84.57 33.49 -28.91
CA LYS A 230 -85.88 32.95 -28.49
C LYS A 230 -86.98 33.27 -29.51
N TYR A 231 -87.01 34.51 -30.02
CA TYR A 231 -87.97 34.95 -31.03
C TYR A 231 -87.77 34.20 -32.36
N PHE A 232 -86.52 34.06 -32.81
CA PHE A 232 -86.19 33.24 -33.98
C PHE A 232 -86.55 31.76 -33.78
N GLY A 233 -86.40 31.23 -32.56
CA GLY A 233 -86.81 29.88 -32.19
C GLY A 233 -88.31 29.64 -32.38
N TYR A 234 -89.16 30.57 -31.91
CA TYR A 234 -90.61 30.49 -32.10
C TYR A 234 -91.02 30.61 -33.58
N ILE A 235 -90.39 31.53 -34.33
CA ILE A 235 -90.64 31.66 -35.77
C ILE A 235 -90.22 30.39 -36.51
N LYS A 236 -89.07 29.80 -36.18
CA LYS A 236 -88.58 28.56 -36.79
C LYS A 236 -89.49 27.38 -36.47
N GLN A 237 -89.98 27.29 -35.23
CA GLN A 237 -90.93 26.26 -34.81
C GLN A 237 -92.30 26.43 -35.48
N GLY A 238 -92.79 27.67 -35.64
CA GLY A 238 -93.99 27.99 -36.41
C GLY A 238 -93.84 27.66 -37.90
N LEU A 239 -92.71 28.02 -38.51
CA LEU A 239 -92.40 27.69 -39.91
C LEU A 239 -92.30 26.17 -40.13
N TYR A 240 -91.76 25.41 -39.17
CA TYR A 240 -91.74 23.95 -39.25
C TYR A 240 -93.15 23.35 -39.22
N TYR A 241 -94.02 23.81 -38.31
CA TYR A 241 -95.41 23.33 -38.24
C TYR A 241 -96.24 23.64 -39.49
N VAL A 242 -95.93 24.75 -40.19
CA VAL A 242 -96.69 25.16 -41.39
C VAL A 242 -96.11 24.54 -42.67
N THR A 243 -94.80 24.35 -42.75
CA THR A 243 -94.13 23.96 -44.01
C THR A 243 -93.62 22.53 -44.04
N GLU A 244 -93.50 21.87 -42.87
CA GLU A 244 -92.87 20.55 -42.67
C GLU A 244 -91.46 20.41 -43.29
N MET A 245 -90.81 21.52 -43.68
CA MET A 245 -89.47 21.51 -44.25
C MET A 245 -88.45 21.20 -43.15
N GLU A 246 -87.62 20.16 -43.34
CA GLU A 246 -86.61 19.71 -42.37
C GLU A 246 -85.64 20.82 -41.91
N ARG A 247 -85.37 21.82 -42.75
CA ARG A 247 -84.51 22.97 -42.38
C ARG A 247 -85.01 23.76 -41.16
N PHE A 248 -86.31 23.66 -40.85
CA PHE A 248 -86.94 24.35 -39.73
C PHE A 248 -87.20 23.43 -38.51
N ALA A 249 -86.86 22.14 -38.58
CA ALA A 249 -87.08 21.21 -37.47
C ALA A 249 -86.35 21.64 -36.18
N PRO A 250 -86.99 21.56 -35.00
CA PRO A 250 -86.35 21.88 -33.73
C PRO A 250 -85.25 20.85 -33.41
N PRO A 251 -84.10 21.27 -32.83
CA PRO A 251 -83.00 20.36 -32.54
C PRO A 251 -83.38 19.33 -31.47
N ARG A 252 -83.02 18.05 -31.67
CA ARG A 252 -83.23 16.97 -30.69
C ARG A 252 -82.39 17.24 -29.42
N LYS A 253 -83.04 17.43 -28.26
CA LYS A 253 -82.34 17.59 -26.97
C LYS A 253 -81.74 16.25 -26.53
N ARG A 254 -80.43 16.20 -26.29
CA ARG A 254 -79.73 15.01 -25.76
C ARG A 254 -79.95 14.86 -24.26
N ALA A 255 -79.99 13.62 -23.77
CA ALA A 255 -80.06 13.30 -22.34
C ALA A 255 -78.82 13.87 -21.61
N ARG A 256 -79.02 14.51 -20.45
CA ARG A 256 -77.94 15.01 -19.58
C ARG A 256 -77.60 13.96 -18.53
N THR A 257 -76.32 13.65 -18.36
CA THR A 257 -75.84 12.80 -17.27
C THR A 257 -75.85 13.59 -15.96
N ILE A 258 -76.43 13.00 -14.91
CA ILE A 258 -76.46 13.56 -13.55
C ILE A 258 -75.60 12.67 -12.68
N THR A 259 -74.61 13.25 -12.00
CA THR A 259 -73.79 12.53 -11.01
C THR A 259 -74.30 12.88 -9.62
N LYS A 260 -74.64 11.87 -8.82
CA LYS A 260 -75.01 12.02 -7.40
C LYS A 260 -73.90 11.44 -6.54
N THR A 261 -73.30 12.26 -5.69
CA THR A 261 -72.27 11.86 -4.73
C THR A 261 -72.89 11.83 -3.34
N TYR A 262 -72.87 10.68 -2.68
CA TYR A 262 -73.38 10.52 -1.32
C TYR A 262 -72.21 10.59 -0.34
N ARG A 263 -72.29 11.45 0.68
CA ARG A 263 -71.29 11.55 1.76
C ARG A 263 -71.93 11.29 3.10
N LEU A 264 -71.28 10.46 3.90
CA LEU A 264 -71.66 10.19 5.28
C LEU A 264 -70.81 11.07 6.20
N VAL A 265 -71.43 12.01 6.89
CA VAL A 265 -70.78 13.01 7.75
C VAL A 265 -71.14 12.73 9.21
N SER A 266 -70.16 12.81 10.11
CA SER A 266 -70.35 12.64 11.55
C SER A 266 -70.20 13.97 12.26
N LEU A 267 -71.21 14.35 13.06
CA LEU A 267 -71.19 15.54 13.93
C LEU A 267 -70.99 15.09 15.39
N ARG A 268 -69.99 15.66 16.08
CA ARG A 268 -69.61 15.34 17.47
C ARG A 268 -69.27 16.61 18.25
N SER A 269 -69.53 16.63 19.55
CA SER A 269 -69.07 17.71 20.45
C SER A 269 -67.57 17.57 20.80
N THR A 270 -66.78 18.65 20.73
CA THR A 270 -65.32 18.71 21.04
C THR A 270 -64.97 19.91 21.92
N THR A 271 -63.89 19.85 22.72
CA THR A 271 -63.42 21.01 23.51
C THR A 271 -62.55 21.98 22.68
N PRO A 272 -62.38 23.26 23.11
CA PRO A 272 -61.53 24.22 22.41
C PRO A 272 -60.05 23.80 22.33
N GLU A 273 -59.51 23.11 23.34
CA GLU A 273 -58.12 22.63 23.36
C GLU A 273 -57.91 21.49 22.35
N GLU A 274 -58.86 20.54 22.29
CA GLU A 274 -58.85 19.46 21.30
C GLU A 274 -58.99 20.03 19.89
N LEU A 275 -59.84 21.05 19.71
CA LEU A 275 -59.99 21.75 18.43
C LEU A 275 -58.70 22.49 18.05
N TYR A 276 -58.09 23.19 18.99
CA TYR A 276 -56.83 23.91 18.78
C TYR A 276 -55.69 22.98 18.36
N GLN A 277 -55.50 21.86 19.08
CA GLN A 277 -54.51 20.85 18.70
C GLN A 277 -54.80 20.25 17.32
N ARG A 278 -56.07 19.92 17.04
CA ARG A 278 -56.48 19.38 15.75
C ARG A 278 -56.24 20.38 14.61
N LYS A 279 -56.48 21.68 14.84
CA LYS A 279 -56.22 22.75 13.86
C LYS A 279 -54.73 22.92 13.59
N ILE A 280 -53.89 22.83 14.63
CA ILE A 280 -52.42 22.82 14.48
C ILE A 280 -51.96 21.60 13.66
N ASP A 281 -52.52 20.41 13.94
CA ASP A 281 -52.15 19.18 13.22
C ASP A 281 -52.64 19.17 11.76
N ASN A 282 -53.79 19.79 11.49
CA ASN A 282 -54.34 20.01 10.16
C ASN A 282 -53.67 21.16 9.38
N GLU A 283 -52.67 21.84 9.96
CA GLU A 283 -51.96 22.99 9.34
C GLU A 283 -52.81 24.26 9.15
N GLU A 284 -53.92 24.38 9.87
CA GLU A 284 -54.84 25.52 9.83
C GLU A 284 -54.37 26.61 10.84
N TYR A 285 -53.14 27.09 10.65
CA TYR A 285 -52.45 27.95 11.63
C TYR A 285 -53.14 29.29 11.90
N GLY A 286 -53.75 29.90 10.88
CA GLY A 286 -54.48 31.16 11.03
C GLY A 286 -55.67 31.02 11.98
N GLU A 287 -56.46 29.94 11.82
CA GLU A 287 -57.58 29.64 12.71
C GLU A 287 -57.11 29.23 14.11
N ALA A 288 -56.01 28.48 14.20
CA ALA A 288 -55.40 28.13 15.48
C ALA A 288 -54.94 29.38 16.26
N LEU A 289 -54.32 30.37 15.61
CA LEU A 289 -53.93 31.62 16.25
C LEU A 289 -55.13 32.43 16.74
N VAL A 290 -56.21 32.47 15.96
CA VAL A 290 -57.47 33.12 16.38
C VAL A 290 -58.08 32.39 17.58
N LEU A 291 -58.08 31.06 17.58
CA LEU A 291 -58.53 30.26 18.73
C LEU A 291 -57.65 30.51 19.97
N ALA A 292 -56.33 30.59 19.79
CA ALA A 292 -55.40 30.89 20.88
C ALA A 292 -55.65 32.26 21.49
N GLN A 293 -55.89 33.29 20.67
CA GLN A 293 -56.24 34.63 21.16
C GLN A 293 -57.62 34.67 21.82
N THR A 294 -58.59 33.90 21.31
CA THR A 294 -59.97 33.90 21.82
C THR A 294 -60.10 33.18 23.16
N TYR A 295 -59.32 32.10 23.37
CA TYR A 295 -59.41 31.24 24.53
C TYR A 295 -58.16 31.30 25.44
N ASP A 296 -57.26 32.26 25.24
CA ASP A 296 -56.01 32.46 25.99
C ASP A 296 -55.12 31.19 26.02
N LEU A 297 -54.97 30.55 24.85
CA LEU A 297 -54.10 29.38 24.67
C LEU A 297 -52.71 29.80 24.19
N ASP A 298 -51.71 28.95 24.44
CA ASP A 298 -50.30 29.24 24.12
C ASP A 298 -50.06 29.35 22.60
N SER A 299 -49.85 30.57 22.11
CA SER A 299 -49.55 30.86 20.71
C SER A 299 -48.18 30.33 20.26
N ASP A 300 -47.23 30.10 21.19
CA ASP A 300 -45.92 29.57 20.84
C ASP A 300 -46.06 28.19 20.19
N LEU A 301 -47.06 27.39 20.57
CA LEU A 301 -47.27 26.06 19.98
C LEU A 301 -47.55 26.11 18.47
N VAL A 302 -48.22 27.17 17.99
CA VAL A 302 -48.44 27.38 16.55
C VAL A 302 -47.11 27.71 15.86
N TYR A 303 -46.40 28.72 16.37
CA TYR A 303 -45.14 29.17 15.77
C TYR A 303 -44.04 28.11 15.84
N GLN A 304 -43.97 27.32 16.92
CA GLN A 304 -43.07 26.16 17.03
C GLN A 304 -43.39 25.10 15.98
N ARG A 305 -44.67 24.83 15.70
CA ARG A 305 -45.08 23.88 14.65
C ARG A 305 -44.73 24.41 13.26
N GLN A 306 -44.95 25.69 13.01
CA GLN A 306 -44.60 26.37 11.76
C GLN A 306 -43.08 26.36 11.54
N TRP A 307 -42.29 26.72 12.55
CA TRP A 307 -40.82 26.65 12.52
C TRP A 307 -40.30 25.24 12.23
N ARG A 308 -40.89 24.22 12.84
CA ARG A 308 -40.45 22.83 12.63
C ARG A 308 -40.65 22.35 11.19
N LYS A 309 -41.75 22.78 10.55
CA LYS A 309 -42.08 22.41 9.17
C LYS A 309 -41.41 23.30 8.11
N SER A 310 -41.03 24.53 8.47
CA SER A 310 -40.35 25.43 7.54
C SER A 310 -38.86 25.11 7.40
N LEU A 311 -38.32 25.40 6.22
CA LEU A 311 -36.87 25.48 6.02
C LEU A 311 -36.34 26.69 6.77
N VAL A 312 -35.14 26.57 7.34
CA VAL A 312 -34.53 27.69 8.07
C VAL A 312 -33.87 28.63 7.08
N ASN A 313 -34.43 29.83 6.96
CA ASN A 313 -33.85 30.93 6.20
C ASN A 313 -34.05 32.24 6.99
N ILE A 314 -33.47 33.33 6.49
CA ILE A 314 -33.51 34.63 7.17
C ILE A 314 -34.96 35.10 7.41
N ALA A 315 -35.85 34.85 6.45
CA ALA A 315 -37.27 35.20 6.57
C ALA A 315 -37.99 34.37 7.64
N SER A 316 -37.75 33.06 7.71
CA SER A 316 -38.41 32.17 8.68
C SER A 316 -37.97 32.45 10.12
N ILE A 317 -36.72 32.89 10.32
CA ILE A 317 -36.21 33.35 11.62
C ILE A 317 -37.02 34.57 12.07
N GLN A 318 -37.23 35.53 11.18
CA GLN A 318 -38.00 36.74 11.47
C GLN A 318 -39.51 36.45 11.61
N ASP A 319 -40.08 35.58 10.77
CA ASP A 319 -41.52 35.35 10.72
C ASP A 319 -42.04 34.44 11.83
N TYR A 320 -41.21 33.52 12.33
CA TYR A 320 -41.63 32.51 13.31
C TYR A 320 -40.78 32.53 14.59
N LEU A 321 -39.45 32.43 14.49
CA LEU A 321 -38.58 32.31 15.66
C LEU A 321 -38.63 33.57 16.54
N SER A 322 -38.70 34.75 15.93
CA SER A 322 -38.83 36.04 16.64
C SER A 322 -40.12 36.19 17.46
N LYS A 323 -41.16 35.44 17.11
CA LYS A 323 -42.49 35.51 17.77
C LYS A 323 -42.63 34.55 18.94
N ILE A 324 -41.66 33.65 19.13
CA ILE A 324 -41.67 32.64 20.19
C ILE A 324 -41.06 33.25 21.45
N LYS A 325 -41.81 33.20 22.56
CA LYS A 325 -41.39 33.89 23.79
C LYS A 325 -40.41 33.06 24.62
N LYS A 326 -40.50 31.73 24.62
CA LYS A 326 -39.72 30.86 25.52
C LYS A 326 -38.22 30.85 25.22
N ARG A 327 -37.40 31.41 26.13
CA ARG A 327 -35.93 31.50 26.02
C ARG A 327 -35.23 30.19 25.73
N SER A 328 -35.49 29.19 26.58
CA SER A 328 -34.83 27.88 26.52
C SER A 328 -35.09 27.16 25.20
N TRP A 329 -36.29 27.34 24.64
CA TRP A 329 -36.67 26.73 23.36
C TRP A 329 -35.96 27.43 22.19
N VAL A 330 -35.96 28.77 22.17
CA VAL A 330 -35.28 29.54 21.11
C VAL A 330 -33.78 29.25 21.10
N LEU A 331 -33.13 29.28 22.27
CA LEU A 331 -31.69 28.97 22.37
C LEU A 331 -31.36 27.53 21.99
N HIS A 332 -32.22 26.56 22.35
CA HIS A 332 -32.06 25.18 21.93
C HIS A 332 -32.15 25.04 20.40
N GLU A 333 -33.10 25.71 19.73
CA GLU A 333 -33.19 25.68 18.27
C GLU A 333 -32.01 26.38 17.59
N CYS A 334 -31.51 27.50 18.12
CA CYS A 334 -30.30 28.15 17.61
C CYS A 334 -29.04 27.28 17.76
N LEU A 335 -28.99 26.43 18.79
CA LEU A 335 -27.87 25.53 19.03
C LEU A 335 -27.99 24.20 18.27
N GLU A 336 -29.18 23.64 18.08
CA GLU A 336 -29.34 22.30 17.49
C GLU A 336 -29.63 22.31 15.99
N ARG A 337 -30.42 23.27 15.50
CA ARG A 337 -30.86 23.29 14.11
C ARG A 337 -29.79 23.94 13.23
N VAL A 338 -29.47 23.29 12.10
CA VAL A 338 -28.48 23.77 11.14
C VAL A 338 -29.18 24.10 9.82
N PRO A 339 -29.13 25.36 9.35
CA PRO A 339 -29.69 25.77 8.07
C PRO A 339 -28.93 25.20 6.87
N GLU A 340 -29.56 25.15 5.70
CA GLU A 340 -28.94 24.68 4.43
C GLU A 340 -28.04 25.74 3.78
N ASN A 341 -28.13 27.00 4.21
CA ASN A 341 -27.34 28.12 3.70
C ASN A 341 -26.45 28.70 4.80
N VAL A 342 -25.19 29.00 4.47
CA VAL A 342 -24.19 29.68 5.33
C VAL A 342 -24.76 30.95 5.96
N ASP A 343 -25.40 31.81 5.18
CA ASP A 343 -25.93 33.09 5.67
C ASP A 343 -27.06 32.87 6.66
N ALA A 344 -27.93 31.90 6.39
CA ALA A 344 -28.98 31.53 7.33
C ALA A 344 -28.39 30.90 8.61
N ALA A 345 -27.32 30.12 8.52
CA ALA A 345 -26.60 29.57 9.67
C ALA A 345 -25.97 30.68 10.52
N ARG A 346 -25.32 31.67 9.87
CA ARG A 346 -24.75 32.84 10.53
C ARG A 346 -25.83 33.66 11.23
N GLU A 347 -26.92 33.99 10.54
CA GLU A 347 -28.03 34.75 11.11
C GLU A 347 -28.70 34.02 12.28
N LEU A 348 -28.87 32.70 12.22
CA LEU A 348 -29.44 31.91 13.32
C LEU A 348 -28.53 31.94 14.57
N LEU A 349 -27.22 31.76 14.39
CA LEU A 349 -26.25 31.82 15.49
C LEU A 349 -26.17 33.24 16.08
N GLN A 350 -26.12 34.27 15.23
CA GLN A 350 -26.15 35.68 15.66
C GLN A 350 -27.44 36.04 16.39
N TYR A 351 -28.59 35.49 15.96
CA TYR A 351 -29.86 35.68 16.64
C TYR A 351 -29.82 35.10 18.07
N GLY A 352 -29.24 33.91 18.25
CA GLY A 352 -28.97 33.34 19.56
C GLY A 352 -28.00 34.18 20.42
N LEU A 353 -26.96 34.77 19.81
CA LEU A 353 -26.00 35.63 20.51
C LEU A 353 -26.63 36.92 21.02
N LYS A 354 -27.57 37.50 20.28
CA LYS A 354 -28.37 38.64 20.73
C LYS A 354 -29.17 38.29 21.99
N GLY A 355 -29.80 37.11 22.01
CA GLY A 355 -30.56 36.63 23.17
C GLY A 355 -29.74 36.15 24.38
N THR A 356 -28.41 36.14 24.26
CA THR A 356 -27.48 35.75 25.34
C THR A 356 -26.53 36.89 25.71
N ASP A 357 -26.87 38.13 25.37
CA ASP A 357 -26.04 39.30 25.71
C ASP A 357 -26.17 39.70 27.20
N LEU A 358 -25.38 40.68 27.62
CA LEU A 358 -25.31 41.15 29.02
C LEU A 358 -26.67 41.60 29.58
N GLU A 359 -27.52 42.22 28.75
CA GLU A 359 -28.87 42.64 29.16
C GLU A 359 -29.73 41.44 29.59
N ALA A 360 -29.68 40.33 28.83
CA ALA A 360 -30.35 39.09 29.21
C ALA A 360 -29.74 38.49 30.49
N LEU A 361 -28.40 38.51 30.62
CA LEU A 361 -27.70 37.99 31.81
C LEU A 361 -28.09 38.75 33.09
N ILE A 362 -28.24 40.07 33.01
CA ILE A 362 -28.64 40.94 34.13
C ILE A 362 -30.12 40.70 34.49
N SER A 363 -31.02 40.67 33.50
CA SER A 363 -32.46 40.44 33.72
C SER A 363 -32.74 39.09 34.37
N ILE A 364 -31.98 38.05 34.00
CA ILE A 364 -32.04 36.73 34.65
C ILE A 364 -31.54 36.80 36.10
N GLY A 365 -30.44 37.51 36.34
CA GLY A 365 -29.91 37.71 37.70
C GLY A 365 -30.89 38.42 38.64
N LYS A 366 -31.73 39.31 38.11
CA LYS A 366 -32.79 40.01 38.84
C LYS A 366 -34.12 39.22 38.93
N GLY A 367 -34.29 38.17 38.12
CA GLY A 367 -35.53 37.39 38.04
C GLY A 367 -36.67 38.08 37.28
N GLU A 368 -36.38 39.10 36.47
CA GLU A 368 -37.36 39.96 35.78
C GLU A 368 -37.81 39.37 34.43
N ASP A 369 -37.16 38.30 33.97
CA ASP A 369 -37.32 37.73 32.62
C ASP A 369 -38.58 36.83 32.45
N GLU A 370 -39.07 36.22 33.52
CA GLU A 370 -40.16 35.21 33.46
C GLU A 370 -39.92 34.06 32.43
N GLY A 371 -38.65 33.81 32.04
CA GLY A 371 -38.27 32.80 31.07
C GLY A 371 -38.42 33.22 29.60
N ARG A 372 -38.50 34.53 29.32
CA ARG A 372 -38.67 35.10 27.99
C ARG A 372 -37.33 35.26 27.26
N PHE A 373 -37.37 35.30 25.93
CA PHE A 373 -36.21 35.62 25.10
C PHE A 373 -36.10 37.15 24.97
N ILE A 374 -35.05 37.74 25.55
CA ILE A 374 -34.81 39.20 25.57
C ILE A 374 -33.85 39.57 24.45
N LEU A 375 -34.17 40.57 23.65
CA LEU A 375 -33.27 41.12 22.63
C LEU A 375 -32.57 42.40 23.15
N PRO A 376 -31.34 42.69 22.68
CA PRO A 376 -30.63 43.91 23.05
C PRO A 376 -31.39 45.15 22.58
N GLY A 377 -31.62 46.12 23.48
CA GLY A 377 -32.33 47.37 23.19
C GLY A 377 -33.80 47.43 23.61
N ASP A 378 -34.33 46.39 24.28
CA ASP A 378 -35.66 46.42 24.92
C ASP A 378 -35.70 47.25 26.22
N ILE A 379 -34.55 47.80 26.64
CA ILE A 379 -34.42 48.70 27.81
C ILE A 379 -34.26 50.13 27.30
N ASP A 380 -35.35 50.92 27.38
CA ASP A 380 -35.37 52.35 27.06
C ASP A 380 -34.41 53.12 27.99
N ILE A 381 -33.33 53.65 27.43
CA ILE A 381 -32.49 54.67 28.08
C ILE A 381 -32.42 55.87 27.13
N ASP A 382 -33.16 56.91 27.50
CA ASP A 382 -33.28 58.27 26.96
C ASP A 382 -32.55 58.58 25.63
N GLU A 383 -33.34 58.79 24.58
CA GLU A 383 -32.94 59.43 23.33
C GLU A 383 -32.45 60.87 23.58
N LEU A 384 -31.17 61.13 23.32
CA LEU A 384 -30.61 62.49 23.24
C LEU A 384 -30.59 63.01 21.80
N PRO A 385 -30.71 64.34 21.61
CA PRO A 385 -31.06 64.93 20.32
C PRO A 385 -29.94 64.85 19.28
N TYR A 386 -30.39 64.75 18.04
CA TYR A 386 -29.63 64.67 16.79
C TYR A 386 -28.79 65.95 16.56
N GLU A 387 -27.48 65.80 16.38
CA GLU A 387 -26.62 66.85 15.82
C GLU A 387 -25.81 66.35 14.60
N ASP A 388 -25.87 67.22 13.58
CA ASP A 388 -25.28 67.33 12.23
C ASP A 388 -24.37 66.27 11.58
N TYR A 389 -24.54 66.24 10.25
CA TYR A 389 -23.90 65.44 9.20
C TYR A 389 -22.40 65.16 9.42
N MET A 390 -22.10 63.88 9.61
CA MET A 390 -20.74 63.31 9.61
C MET A 390 -20.61 62.28 8.48
N SER A 391 -19.39 61.87 8.14
CA SER A 391 -19.15 60.85 7.13
C SER A 391 -19.60 59.44 7.60
N PRO A 392 -20.03 58.52 6.71
CA PRO A 392 -20.51 57.19 7.11
C PRO A 392 -19.50 56.35 7.91
N ILE A 393 -18.20 56.62 7.74
CA ILE A 393 -17.12 55.91 8.44
C ILE A 393 -16.99 56.41 9.88
N GLU A 394 -16.97 57.72 10.09
CA GLU A 394 -16.87 58.33 11.43
C GLU A 394 -18.16 58.13 12.25
N GLU A 395 -19.32 58.03 11.60
CA GLU A 395 -20.59 57.68 12.25
C GLU A 395 -20.59 56.22 12.75
N MET A 396 -20.04 55.30 11.95
CA MET A 396 -19.90 53.90 12.32
C MET A 396 -18.89 53.70 13.47
N GLU A 397 -17.74 54.40 13.42
CA GLU A 397 -16.74 54.37 14.48
C GLU A 397 -17.29 54.91 15.80
N ARG A 398 -17.95 56.08 15.81
CA ARG A 398 -18.57 56.61 17.04
C ARG A 398 -19.72 55.75 17.56
N LYS A 399 -20.46 55.06 16.68
CA LYS A 399 -21.49 54.10 17.09
C LYS A 399 -20.86 52.90 17.79
N LYS A 400 -19.79 52.33 17.21
CA LYS A 400 -19.00 51.24 17.82
C LYS A 400 -18.43 51.68 19.18
N GLU A 401 -17.86 52.88 19.27
CA GLU A 401 -17.36 53.45 20.54
C GLU A 401 -18.47 53.57 21.59
N ARG A 402 -19.66 54.09 21.22
CA ARG A 402 -20.81 54.18 22.13
C ARG A 402 -21.29 52.81 22.61
N GLU A 403 -21.36 51.83 21.70
CA GLU A 403 -21.76 50.46 22.03
C GLU A 403 -20.74 49.78 22.96
N THR A 404 -19.43 49.97 22.73
CA THR A 404 -18.39 49.47 23.62
C THR A 404 -18.42 50.13 25.00
N ALA A 405 -18.69 51.45 25.07
CA ALA A 405 -18.86 52.17 26.33
C ALA A 405 -20.08 51.65 27.12
N LYS A 406 -21.23 51.48 26.46
CA LYS A 406 -22.44 50.86 27.04
C LYS A 406 -22.16 49.45 27.56
N ARG A 407 -21.48 48.63 26.77
CA ARG A 407 -21.07 47.27 27.15
C ARG A 407 -20.17 47.28 28.39
N TRP A 408 -19.25 48.24 28.50
CA TRP A 408 -18.39 48.38 29.68
C TRP A 408 -19.16 48.79 30.94
N GLU A 409 -20.20 49.64 30.80
CA GLU A 409 -21.10 49.98 31.91
C GLU A 409 -21.93 48.78 32.38
N LEU A 410 -22.46 47.99 31.45
CA LEU A 410 -23.21 46.76 31.74
C LEU A 410 -22.34 45.70 32.43
N LEU A 411 -21.07 45.54 32.02
CA LEU A 411 -20.14 44.59 32.65
C LEU A 411 -19.91 44.89 34.13
N LYS A 412 -19.95 46.16 34.55
CA LYS A 412 -19.81 46.52 35.97
C LYS A 412 -21.00 46.11 36.83
N LEU A 413 -22.17 45.91 36.22
CA LEU A 413 -23.39 45.51 36.94
C LEU A 413 -23.45 44.01 37.21
N VAL A 414 -22.57 43.21 36.59
CA VAL A 414 -22.53 41.76 36.72
C VAL A 414 -21.44 41.33 37.71
N ASP A 415 -21.83 40.59 38.76
CA ASP A 415 -20.88 39.93 39.65
C ASP A 415 -20.63 38.49 39.17
N PHE A 416 -19.55 38.30 38.41
CA PHE A 416 -19.15 37.00 37.87
C PHE A 416 -18.79 35.97 38.95
N SER A 417 -18.49 36.39 40.18
CA SER A 417 -18.15 35.46 41.28
C SER A 417 -19.38 34.78 41.88
N MET A 418 -20.57 35.35 41.72
CA MET A 418 -21.84 34.87 42.28
C MET A 418 -22.93 34.69 41.24
N LEU A 419 -22.63 34.02 40.12
CA LEU A 419 -23.63 33.71 39.09
C LEU A 419 -24.60 32.61 39.52
N THR A 420 -25.90 32.82 39.25
CA THR A 420 -26.96 31.81 39.40
C THR A 420 -26.79 30.66 38.40
N LEU A 421 -27.46 29.52 38.62
CA LEU A 421 -27.40 28.38 37.70
C LEU A 421 -27.90 28.75 36.29
N GLU A 422 -28.98 29.54 36.20
CA GLU A 422 -29.53 29.99 34.93
C GLU A 422 -28.59 30.95 34.19
N GLN A 423 -27.91 31.86 34.92
CA GLN A 423 -26.89 32.73 34.34
C GLN A 423 -25.69 31.93 33.83
N LYS A 424 -25.23 30.92 34.59
CA LYS A 424 -24.17 30.02 34.13
C LYS A 424 -24.57 29.26 32.86
N GLU A 425 -25.80 28.77 32.78
CA GLU A 425 -26.29 28.09 31.59
C GLU A 425 -26.41 29.03 30.39
N LEU A 426 -26.83 30.29 30.59
CA LEU A 426 -26.81 31.31 29.55
C LEU A 426 -25.39 31.56 29.03
N CYS A 427 -24.41 31.68 29.92
CA CYS A 427 -23.00 31.83 29.54
C CYS A 427 -22.48 30.61 28.77
N ARG A 428 -22.88 29.38 29.13
CA ARG A 428 -22.55 28.16 28.36
C ARG A 428 -23.16 28.18 26.96
N CYS A 429 -24.41 28.61 26.84
CA CYS A 429 -25.07 28.77 25.55
C CYS A 429 -24.32 29.82 24.69
N ARG A 430 -23.94 30.97 25.28
CA ARG A 430 -23.17 32.00 24.58
C ARG A 430 -21.82 31.49 24.10
N LEU A 431 -21.06 30.81 24.97
CA LEU A 431 -19.77 30.20 24.61
C LEU A 431 -19.91 29.22 23.44
N LYS A 432 -20.90 28.31 23.50
CA LYS A 432 -21.16 27.38 22.38
C LYS A 432 -21.53 28.10 21.08
N LEU A 433 -22.34 29.16 21.16
CA LEU A 433 -22.73 29.95 19.99
C LEU A 433 -21.52 30.67 19.37
N LEU A 434 -20.63 31.24 20.20
CA LEU A 434 -19.38 31.86 19.77
C LEU A 434 -18.47 30.83 19.09
N THR A 435 -18.26 29.66 19.72
CA THR A 435 -17.48 28.56 19.12
C THR A 435 -18.07 28.10 17.78
N TYR A 436 -19.39 27.97 17.67
CA TYR A 436 -20.04 27.60 16.41
C TYR A 436 -19.93 28.67 15.35
N LEU A 437 -19.95 29.96 15.74
CA LEU A 437 -19.77 31.08 14.83
C LEU A 437 -18.33 31.15 14.30
N ASP A 438 -17.34 30.92 15.17
CA ASP A 438 -15.93 30.84 14.78
C ASP A 438 -15.67 29.63 13.88
N HIS A 439 -16.22 28.46 14.22
CA HIS A 439 -16.15 27.27 13.36
C HIS A 439 -16.86 27.52 12.02
N LEU A 440 -17.94 28.30 11.98
CA LEU A 440 -18.59 28.66 10.71
C LEU A 440 -17.66 29.52 9.87
N ALA A 441 -17.08 30.58 10.44
CA ALA A 441 -16.14 31.46 9.75
C ALA A 441 -14.91 30.68 9.25
N THR A 442 -14.37 29.78 10.06
CA THR A 442 -13.27 28.90 9.66
C THR A 442 -13.68 27.97 8.52
N TYR A 443 -14.89 27.41 8.56
CA TYR A 443 -15.40 26.57 7.48
C TYR A 443 -15.56 27.36 6.17
N GLU A 444 -15.99 28.61 6.24
CA GLU A 444 -16.04 29.49 5.06
C GLU A 444 -14.66 29.73 4.44
N GLU A 445 -13.64 29.98 5.26
CA GLU A 445 -12.25 30.11 4.78
C GLU A 445 -11.78 28.80 4.14
N ILE A 446 -12.08 27.64 4.73
CA ILE A 446 -11.75 26.31 4.17
C ILE A 446 -12.40 26.11 2.80
N LEU A 447 -13.62 26.61 2.59
CA LEU A 447 -14.32 26.52 1.31
C LEU A 447 -13.78 27.47 0.23
N GLY A 448 -12.88 28.40 0.60
CA GLY A 448 -12.28 29.41 -0.29
C GLY A 448 -12.87 30.82 -0.13
N GLY A 449 -13.42 31.13 1.05
CA GLY A 449 -14.00 32.43 1.39
C GLY A 449 -15.52 32.52 1.17
N PRO A 450 -16.14 33.66 1.51
CA PRO A 450 -17.59 33.80 1.63
C PRO A 450 -18.36 33.50 0.33
N HIS A 451 -17.82 33.93 -0.82
CA HIS A 451 -18.48 33.70 -2.11
C HIS A 451 -18.46 32.23 -2.56
N ALA A 452 -17.38 31.50 -2.22
CA ALA A 452 -17.28 30.07 -2.51
C ALA A 452 -18.12 29.24 -1.52
N ALA A 453 -18.23 29.71 -0.28
CA ALA A 453 -19.02 29.07 0.77
C ALA A 453 -20.50 28.99 0.41
N GLU A 454 -21.11 30.03 -0.17
CA GLU A 454 -22.51 30.01 -0.62
C GLU A 454 -22.85 28.82 -1.55
N GLN A 455 -21.89 28.38 -2.37
CA GLN A 455 -22.11 27.30 -3.34
C GLN A 455 -21.71 25.91 -2.82
N ARG A 456 -20.72 25.85 -1.92
CA ARG A 456 -20.06 24.59 -1.50
C ARG A 456 -20.42 24.16 -0.08
N TYR A 457 -21.17 24.96 0.66
CA TYR A 457 -21.55 24.67 2.04
C TYR A 457 -22.39 23.39 2.14
N ASP A 458 -21.99 22.51 3.05
CA ASP A 458 -22.72 21.32 3.42
C ASP A 458 -23.17 21.43 4.89
N SER A 459 -24.50 21.49 5.10
CA SER A 459 -25.11 21.59 6.42
C SER A 459 -24.85 20.36 7.29
N GLU A 460 -24.77 19.15 6.72
CA GLU A 460 -24.50 17.93 7.48
C GLU A 460 -23.03 17.85 7.90
N PHE A 461 -22.12 18.31 7.03
CA PHE A 461 -20.72 18.47 7.39
C PHE A 461 -20.55 19.49 8.52
N PHE A 462 -21.11 20.70 8.36
CA PHE A 462 -21.00 21.75 9.37
C PHE A 462 -21.62 21.33 10.71
N LYS A 463 -22.74 20.61 10.68
CA LYS A 463 -23.38 20.06 11.89
C LYS A 463 -22.43 19.20 12.71
N LYS A 464 -21.61 18.37 12.06
CA LYS A 464 -20.56 17.58 12.72
C LYS A 464 -19.40 18.46 13.15
N PHE A 465 -18.84 19.23 12.21
CA PHE A 465 -17.65 20.06 12.41
C PHE A 465 -17.80 21.04 13.58
N ARG A 466 -18.91 21.76 13.67
CA ARG A 466 -19.15 22.76 14.72
C ARG A 466 -19.10 22.16 16.13
N SER A 467 -19.56 20.92 16.30
CA SER A 467 -19.61 20.19 17.57
C SER A 467 -18.35 19.38 17.88
N GLN A 468 -17.47 19.24 16.89
CA GLN A 468 -16.27 18.42 17.00
C GLN A 468 -15.16 19.21 17.69
N ASN A 469 -14.35 18.49 18.45
CA ASN A 469 -13.11 19.00 19.01
C ASN A 469 -12.18 19.48 17.88
N ILE A 470 -11.72 20.73 17.95
CA ILE A 470 -10.88 21.34 16.91
C ILE A 470 -9.54 20.61 16.71
N VAL A 471 -8.95 20.08 17.78
CA VAL A 471 -7.73 19.26 17.74
C VAL A 471 -7.98 17.95 17.00
N MET A 472 -9.16 17.34 17.20
CA MET A 472 -9.58 16.14 16.47
C MET A 472 -9.80 16.43 14.99
N SER A 473 -10.39 17.58 14.66
CA SER A 473 -10.56 18.04 13.28
C SER A 473 -9.19 18.25 12.61
N ALA A 474 -8.24 18.92 13.28
CA ALA A 474 -6.89 19.13 12.78
C ALA A 474 -6.15 17.81 12.51
N ARG A 475 -6.24 16.83 13.42
CA ARG A 475 -5.71 15.47 13.19
C ARG A 475 -6.34 14.79 11.98
N THR A 476 -7.65 14.91 11.84
CA THR A 476 -8.39 14.29 10.72
C THR A 476 -7.95 14.89 9.39
N TYR A 477 -7.83 16.22 9.30
CA TYR A 477 -7.32 16.88 8.11
C TYR A 477 -5.85 16.53 7.81
N ALA A 478 -5.00 16.36 8.81
CA ALA A 478 -3.64 15.87 8.62
C ALA A 478 -3.63 14.47 8.00
N ARG A 479 -4.46 13.53 8.52
CA ARG A 479 -4.61 12.18 7.98
C ARG A 479 -5.18 12.15 6.55
N GLU A 480 -6.06 13.09 6.22
CA GLU A 480 -6.60 13.28 4.87
C GLU A 480 -5.65 14.04 3.93
N SER A 481 -4.49 14.48 4.42
CA SER A 481 -3.53 15.34 3.68
C SER A 481 -4.11 16.67 3.19
N ASN A 482 -5.11 17.21 3.89
CA ASN A 482 -5.70 18.51 3.56
C ASN A 482 -4.90 19.66 4.19
N VAL A 483 -3.81 20.04 3.53
CA VAL A 483 -2.85 21.06 3.98
C VAL A 483 -3.50 22.42 4.16
N GLN A 484 -4.33 22.84 3.20
CA GLN A 484 -4.98 24.15 3.21
C GLN A 484 -5.93 24.30 4.41
N ALA A 485 -6.75 23.28 4.70
CA ALA A 485 -7.64 23.31 5.86
C ALA A 485 -6.84 23.38 7.17
N LEU A 486 -5.72 22.67 7.26
CA LEU A 486 -4.87 22.67 8.45
C LEU A 486 -4.12 24.01 8.63
N GLU A 487 -3.70 24.67 7.55
CA GLU A 487 -3.12 26.01 7.58
C GLU A 487 -4.11 27.04 8.15
N ILE A 488 -5.36 26.99 7.68
CA ILE A 488 -6.45 27.85 8.16
C ILE A 488 -6.73 27.58 9.64
N LEU A 489 -6.76 26.32 10.04
CA LEU A 489 -6.93 25.94 11.44
C LEU A 489 -5.81 26.46 12.34
N PHE A 490 -4.53 26.29 11.96
CA PHE A 490 -3.42 26.85 12.75
C PHE A 490 -3.44 28.38 12.81
N THR A 491 -3.96 29.02 11.75
CA THR A 491 -4.07 30.47 11.68
C THR A 491 -5.15 31.01 12.61
N TYR A 492 -6.37 30.45 12.59
CA TYR A 492 -7.51 31.00 13.34
C TYR A 492 -7.74 30.37 14.72
N HIS A 493 -7.29 29.12 14.93
CA HIS A 493 -7.42 28.38 16.20
C HIS A 493 -6.05 28.11 16.84
N GLY A 494 -5.11 29.05 16.69
CA GLY A 494 -3.72 28.90 17.10
C GLY A 494 -3.55 28.58 18.59
N SER A 495 -4.33 29.24 19.46
CA SER A 495 -4.26 29.04 20.92
C SER A 495 -4.42 27.58 21.35
N ASP A 496 -5.29 26.84 20.67
CA ASP A 496 -5.66 25.47 21.02
C ASP A 496 -4.84 24.43 20.23
N LEU A 497 -4.28 24.80 19.06
CA LEU A 497 -3.61 23.86 18.15
C LEU A 497 -2.09 23.96 18.15
N LEU A 498 -1.51 25.16 18.32
CA LEU A 498 -0.06 25.36 18.23
C LEU A 498 0.75 24.55 19.27
N PRO A 499 0.28 24.36 20.53
CA PRO A 499 0.95 23.44 21.48
C PRO A 499 1.12 22.01 20.96
N HIS A 500 0.27 21.62 20.01
CA HIS A 500 0.17 20.28 19.45
C HIS A 500 0.63 20.22 17.99
N ARG A 501 1.17 21.32 17.43
CA ARG A 501 1.50 21.45 15.99
C ARG A 501 2.34 20.28 15.50
N LEU A 502 3.48 20.01 16.14
CA LEU A 502 4.39 18.93 15.75
C LEU A 502 3.72 17.55 15.82
N ALA A 503 2.90 17.30 16.85
CA ALA A 503 2.16 16.05 17.00
C ALA A 503 1.09 15.88 15.90
N ILE A 504 0.41 16.96 15.51
CA ILE A 504 -0.56 16.97 14.41
C ILE A 504 0.17 16.74 13.08
N LEU A 505 1.33 17.36 12.85
CA LEU A 505 2.13 17.14 11.64
C LEU A 505 2.66 15.70 11.53
N SER A 506 2.94 15.03 12.64
CA SER A 506 3.31 13.61 12.63
C SER A 506 2.18 12.68 12.18
N ASN A 507 0.92 13.16 12.13
CA ASN A 507 -0.24 12.38 11.67
C ASN A 507 -0.47 12.45 10.15
N PHE A 508 0.33 13.20 9.38
CA PHE A 508 0.31 13.09 7.92
C PHE A 508 0.65 11.65 7.50
N PRO A 509 -0.02 11.07 6.48
CA PRO A 509 0.38 9.78 5.94
C PRO A 509 1.83 9.82 5.46
N GLU A 510 2.60 8.77 5.73
CA GLU A 510 4.00 8.67 5.30
C GLU A 510 4.16 8.70 3.77
N THR A 511 3.08 8.39 3.04
CA THR A 511 3.01 8.43 1.58
C THR A 511 2.79 9.82 1.00
N THR A 512 2.46 10.82 1.83
CA THR A 512 2.21 12.20 1.39
C THR A 512 3.53 12.92 1.21
N SER A 513 3.72 13.58 0.06
CA SER A 513 4.97 14.28 -0.21
C SER A 513 5.16 15.46 0.74
N PRO A 514 6.31 15.60 1.42
CA PRO A 514 6.60 16.74 2.29
C PRO A 514 6.53 18.11 1.61
N HIS A 515 6.66 18.15 0.29
CA HIS A 515 6.50 19.38 -0.49
C HIS A 515 5.06 19.90 -0.48
N GLU A 516 4.06 19.02 -0.33
CA GLU A 516 2.65 19.42 -0.29
C GLU A 516 2.33 20.19 0.99
N TYR A 517 2.92 19.79 2.12
CA TYR A 517 2.71 20.43 3.43
C TYR A 517 3.89 21.29 3.90
N ALA A 518 4.78 21.69 2.98
CA ALA A 518 5.98 22.48 3.29
C ALA A 518 5.69 23.86 3.91
N THR A 519 4.48 24.40 3.73
CA THR A 519 4.02 25.64 4.37
C THR A 519 3.73 25.48 5.85
N LEU A 520 3.36 24.27 6.28
CA LEU A 520 3.03 23.96 7.68
C LEU A 520 4.25 23.59 8.51
N LEU A 521 5.39 23.34 7.86
CA LEU A 521 6.61 22.89 8.50
C LEU A 521 7.24 24.00 9.36
N PRO A 522 7.82 23.67 10.53
CA PRO A 522 8.53 24.64 11.36
C PRO A 522 9.79 25.17 10.67
N GLU A 523 10.08 26.45 10.89
CA GLU A 523 11.22 27.16 10.31
C GLU A 523 12.05 27.83 11.41
N ALA A 524 13.37 27.92 11.21
CA ALA A 524 14.28 28.63 12.10
C ALA A 524 14.96 29.82 11.41
N ARG A 525 15.17 30.91 12.15
CA ARG A 525 15.83 32.13 11.66
C ARG A 525 16.90 32.58 12.65
N PHE A 526 17.97 33.18 12.14
CA PHE A 526 19.00 33.83 12.94
C PHE A 526 18.50 35.20 13.43
N GLU A 527 18.58 35.47 14.73
CA GLU A 527 18.45 36.81 15.30
C GLU A 527 19.69 37.67 14.98
N GLU A 528 19.58 39.00 15.19
CA GLU A 528 20.68 39.95 14.99
C GLU A 528 21.90 39.68 15.90
N ASN A 529 21.71 38.95 17.00
CA ASN A 529 22.76 38.50 17.93
C ASN A 529 23.51 37.23 17.47
N GLY A 530 23.04 36.55 16.41
CA GLY A 530 23.61 35.31 15.89
C GLY A 530 23.01 34.02 16.47
N ASP A 531 22.03 34.11 17.38
CA ASP A 531 21.33 32.94 17.93
C ASP A 531 20.20 32.48 16.99
N LEU A 532 20.01 31.18 16.86
CA LEU A 532 18.96 30.60 16.01
C LEU A 532 17.70 30.32 16.83
N PHE A 533 16.54 30.81 16.39
CA PHE A 533 15.26 30.61 17.07
C PHE A 533 14.18 30.10 16.10
N ALA A 534 13.18 29.41 16.64
CA ALA A 534 12.03 28.93 15.87
C ALA A 534 11.04 30.07 15.59
N LEU A 535 10.60 30.20 14.34
CA LEU A 535 9.63 31.23 13.96
C LEU A 535 8.23 30.87 14.50
N PRO A 536 7.59 31.76 15.28
CA PRO A 536 6.23 31.55 15.75
C PRO A 536 5.25 31.61 14.56
N TRP A 537 4.14 30.89 14.68
CA TRP A 537 3.07 30.95 13.67
C TRP A 537 2.33 32.30 13.76
N ASN A 538 1.90 32.82 12.61
CA ASN A 538 1.14 34.08 12.56
C ASN A 538 -0.35 33.81 12.83
N GLU A 539 -0.74 33.86 14.10
CA GLU A 539 -2.14 33.69 14.53
C GLU A 539 -3.00 34.90 14.13
N GLN A 540 -4.20 34.63 13.61
CA GLN A 540 -5.25 35.60 13.35
C GLN A 540 -6.50 35.18 14.12
N ARG A 541 -7.45 36.10 14.29
CA ARG A 541 -8.76 35.81 14.90
C ARG A 541 -9.86 36.29 14.00
N HIS A 542 -10.96 35.53 13.93
CA HIS A 542 -12.14 35.96 13.19
C HIS A 542 -12.86 37.13 13.88
N GLN A 543 -12.83 37.16 15.22
CA GLN A 543 -13.54 38.15 16.03
C GLN A 543 -12.71 38.61 17.22
N ASP A 544 -13.05 39.80 17.75
CA ASP A 544 -12.50 40.30 19.01
C ASP A 544 -12.99 39.42 20.17
N GLN A 545 -12.15 39.22 21.19
CA GLN A 545 -12.47 38.35 22.33
C GLN A 545 -13.73 38.82 23.06
N ASP A 546 -14.70 37.92 23.24
CA ASP A 546 -15.94 38.23 23.95
C ASP A 546 -15.73 38.20 25.47
N TRP A 547 -16.60 38.90 26.22
CA TRP A 547 -16.51 38.94 27.70
C TRP A 547 -16.71 37.55 28.31
N CYS A 548 -17.45 36.67 27.64
CA CYS A 548 -17.66 35.29 28.09
C CYS A 548 -16.40 34.41 27.95
N GLU A 549 -15.50 34.76 27.02
CA GLU A 549 -14.30 33.99 26.68
C GLU A 549 -13.10 34.36 27.54
N GLU A 550 -13.23 35.37 28.41
CA GLU A 550 -12.19 35.70 29.38
C GLU A 550 -11.94 34.51 30.31
N PRO A 551 -10.67 34.18 30.61
CA PRO A 551 -10.33 32.99 31.37
C PRO A 551 -10.98 32.95 32.76
N ASN A 552 -11.17 34.12 33.38
CA ASN A 552 -11.85 34.24 34.68
C ASN A 552 -13.32 33.81 34.60
N VAL A 553 -14.01 34.11 33.51
CA VAL A 553 -15.42 33.74 33.31
C VAL A 553 -15.53 32.28 32.87
N ARG A 554 -14.66 31.84 31.97
CA ARG A 554 -14.62 30.46 31.46
C ARG A 554 -14.43 29.43 32.58
N ILE A 555 -13.51 29.68 33.51
CA ILE A 555 -13.26 28.79 34.68
C ILE A 555 -14.50 28.67 35.59
N ILE A 556 -15.29 29.74 35.72
CA ILE A 556 -16.48 29.76 36.60
C ILE A 556 -17.66 29.01 35.95
N VAL A 557 -17.74 29.04 34.62
CA VAL A 557 -18.83 28.47 33.81
C VAL A 557 -18.58 26.99 33.48
N GLU A 558 -17.33 26.64 33.18
CA GLU A 558 -16.86 25.28 32.85
C GLU A 558 -16.15 24.65 34.07
N CYS A 559 -16.87 23.87 34.89
CA CYS A 559 -16.31 23.26 36.11
C CYS A 559 -15.27 22.14 35.88
N CYS A 560 -14.92 21.80 34.64
CA CYS A 560 -13.93 20.78 34.30
C CYS A 560 -13.18 21.18 33.02
N SER A 561 -11.93 21.62 33.16
CA SER A 561 -10.99 21.73 32.04
C SER A 561 -10.46 20.33 31.70
N GLN A 562 -11.25 19.54 30.98
CA GLN A 562 -10.72 18.33 30.36
C GLN A 562 -9.70 18.74 29.30
N ASP A 563 -8.56 18.05 29.26
CA ASP A 563 -7.54 18.30 28.25
C ASP A 563 -8.07 17.81 26.90
N VAL A 564 -8.47 18.78 26.08
CA VAL A 564 -9.09 18.55 24.77
C VAL A 564 -8.15 17.76 23.84
N ALA A 565 -6.84 17.77 24.09
CA ALA A 565 -5.85 17.08 23.28
C ALA A 565 -5.36 15.73 23.85
N GLU A 566 -5.89 15.26 24.99
CA GLU A 566 -5.42 14.02 25.66
C GLU A 566 -5.38 12.81 24.72
N PHE A 567 -6.41 12.67 23.88
CA PHE A 567 -6.53 11.58 22.90
C PHE A 567 -5.38 11.51 21.88
N LEU A 568 -4.68 12.63 21.59
CA LEU A 568 -3.53 12.62 20.67
C LEU A 568 -2.37 11.81 21.24
N TYR A 569 -2.25 11.79 22.55
CA TYR A 569 -1.10 11.24 23.27
C TYR A 569 -1.35 9.85 23.83
N GLU A 570 -2.62 9.46 24.02
CA GLU A 570 -2.99 8.09 24.36
C GLU A 570 -2.65 7.09 23.24
N GLU A 571 -2.82 7.49 21.97
CA GLU A 571 -2.50 6.66 20.80
C GLU A 571 -0.98 6.56 20.56
N GLN A 572 -0.22 7.64 20.80
CA GLN A 572 1.22 7.73 20.56
C GLN A 572 1.91 8.52 21.69
N SER A 573 2.32 7.79 22.72
CA SER A 573 2.93 8.39 23.93
C SER A 573 4.24 9.13 23.65
N GLU A 574 4.93 8.75 22.58
CA GLU A 574 6.18 9.35 22.14
C GLU A 574 6.00 10.80 21.67
N LEU A 575 4.79 11.21 21.28
CA LEU A 575 4.52 12.58 20.82
C LEU A 575 4.40 13.58 21.99
N LEU A 576 4.30 13.11 23.23
CA LEU A 576 4.22 13.97 24.42
C LEU A 576 5.42 14.92 24.54
N GLU A 577 6.59 14.48 24.07
CA GLU A 577 7.82 15.30 24.07
C GLU A 577 7.70 16.55 23.20
N TYR A 578 6.81 16.53 22.20
CA TYR A 578 6.58 17.63 21.27
C TYR A 578 5.46 18.59 21.70
N ARG A 579 4.88 18.41 22.90
CA ARG A 579 3.83 19.28 23.44
C ARG A 579 4.44 20.57 23.98
N THR A 580 4.50 21.62 23.17
CA THR A 580 5.04 22.94 23.56
C THR A 580 4.48 24.08 22.73
N PHE A 581 4.27 25.24 23.35
CA PHE A 581 3.88 26.47 22.66
C PHE A 581 5.06 27.10 21.90
N GLU A 582 6.27 26.97 22.45
CA GLU A 582 7.51 27.48 21.85
C GLU A 582 8.52 26.32 21.71
N PRO A 583 8.67 25.72 20.52
CA PRO A 583 9.63 24.66 20.31
C PRO A 583 11.06 25.22 20.25
N SER A 584 11.99 24.57 20.96
CA SER A 584 13.42 24.87 20.79
C SER A 584 13.91 24.34 19.45
N VAL A 585 14.98 24.93 18.90
CA VAL A 585 15.59 24.45 17.65
C VAL A 585 16.02 22.98 17.78
N GLN A 586 16.55 22.58 18.94
CA GLN A 586 16.92 21.19 19.17
C GLN A 586 15.72 20.25 19.06
N LEU A 587 14.58 20.63 19.63
CA LEU A 587 13.35 19.84 19.55
C LEU A 587 12.85 19.73 18.10
N LEU A 588 13.01 20.79 17.29
CA LEU A 588 12.70 20.75 15.87
C LEU A 588 13.64 19.79 15.12
N THR A 589 14.95 19.86 15.37
CA THR A 589 15.93 18.92 14.79
C THR A 589 15.55 17.48 15.11
N ASP A 590 15.26 17.19 16.39
CA ASP A 590 14.88 15.86 16.85
C ASP A 590 13.58 15.37 16.18
N TRP A 591 12.59 16.27 16.02
CA TRP A 591 11.35 15.97 15.31
C TRP A 591 11.59 15.65 13.82
N TYR A 592 12.37 16.46 13.11
CA TYR A 592 12.69 16.20 11.69
C TYR A 592 13.42 14.87 11.50
N GLN A 593 14.39 14.55 12.36
CA GLN A 593 15.12 13.29 12.31
C GLN A 593 14.19 12.10 12.56
N LYS A 594 13.45 12.12 13.67
CA LYS A 594 12.53 11.05 14.04
C LYS A 594 11.44 10.85 13.00
N ARG A 595 10.88 11.95 12.47
CA ARG A 595 9.83 11.87 11.45
C ARG A 595 10.33 11.30 10.13
N ALA A 596 11.55 11.64 9.71
CA ALA A 596 12.15 11.05 8.52
C ALA A 596 12.42 9.54 8.70
N GLU A 597 12.87 9.13 9.89
CA GLU A 597 13.03 7.71 10.25
C GLU A 597 11.70 6.95 10.28
N GLU A 598 10.63 7.56 10.80
CA GLU A 598 9.27 6.99 10.78
C GLU A 598 8.77 6.79 9.34
N ILE A 599 8.90 7.81 8.49
CA ILE A 599 8.50 7.74 7.07
C ILE A 599 9.23 6.59 6.38
N GLU A 600 10.55 6.50 6.52
CA GLU A 600 11.32 5.40 5.92
C GLU A 600 10.91 4.05 6.52
N SER A 601 10.85 3.92 7.85
CA SER A 601 10.60 2.62 8.49
C SER A 601 9.21 2.05 8.22
N TYR A 602 8.16 2.88 8.16
CA TYR A 602 6.79 2.44 7.91
C TYR A 602 6.45 2.29 6.43
N SER A 603 6.88 3.24 5.58
CA SER A 603 6.46 3.28 4.18
C SER A 603 7.52 2.82 3.18
N ARG A 604 8.80 2.78 3.59
CA ARG A 604 9.97 2.56 2.72
C ARG A 604 10.12 3.58 1.59
N GLN A 605 9.39 4.70 1.65
CA GLN A 605 9.52 5.79 0.69
C GLN A 605 10.67 6.71 1.08
N VAL A 606 11.87 6.35 0.61
CA VAL A 606 13.11 7.08 0.90
C VAL A 606 13.04 8.51 0.36
N ASP A 607 12.36 8.73 -0.78
CA ASP A 607 12.19 10.06 -1.38
C ASP A 607 11.44 11.03 -0.44
N CYS A 608 10.39 10.54 0.22
CA CYS A 608 9.60 11.33 1.16
C CYS A 608 10.44 11.66 2.40
N ALA A 609 11.14 10.67 2.97
CA ALA A 609 12.05 10.91 4.10
C ALA A 609 13.14 11.93 3.74
N LEU A 610 13.78 11.78 2.57
CA LEU A 610 14.82 12.68 2.09
C LEU A 610 14.30 14.08 1.78
N SER A 611 13.11 14.20 1.17
CA SER A 611 12.46 15.48 0.89
C SER A 611 12.18 16.25 2.18
N LEU A 612 11.70 15.58 3.23
CA LEU A 612 11.46 16.20 4.54
C LEU A 612 12.75 16.76 5.14
N VAL A 613 13.84 16.00 5.09
CA VAL A 613 15.15 16.41 5.62
C VAL A 613 15.75 17.55 4.79
N ARG A 614 15.62 17.52 3.45
CA ARG A 614 16.05 18.63 2.57
C ARG A 614 15.29 19.92 2.89
N LEU A 615 13.96 19.85 3.06
CA LEU A 615 13.16 20.99 3.49
C LEU A 615 13.62 21.51 4.86
N GLY A 616 13.87 20.63 5.84
CA GLY A 616 14.43 21.03 7.14
C GLY A 616 15.74 21.83 7.00
N LYS A 617 16.65 21.39 6.12
CA LYS A 617 17.89 22.11 5.81
C LYS A 617 17.65 23.46 5.13
N GLU A 618 16.72 23.53 4.18
CA GLU A 618 16.32 24.79 3.52
C GLU A 618 15.70 25.80 4.50
N ARG A 619 15.04 25.30 5.56
CA ARG A 619 14.47 26.10 6.66
C ARG A 619 15.45 26.35 7.82
N ASN A 620 16.75 26.17 7.58
CA ASN A 620 17.87 26.41 8.51
C ASN A 620 17.85 25.54 9.79
N ILE A 621 17.30 24.33 9.75
CA ILE A 621 17.38 23.39 10.88
C ILE A 621 18.74 22.67 10.88
N PRO A 622 19.56 22.80 11.94
CA PRO A 622 20.90 22.21 11.99
C PRO A 622 20.88 20.72 12.32
N GLY A 623 21.98 20.00 12.03
CA GLY A 623 22.19 18.61 12.46
C GLY A 623 21.49 17.56 11.60
N LEU A 624 21.06 17.95 10.39
CA LEU A 624 20.36 17.09 9.44
C LEU A 624 21.28 16.57 8.32
N GLU A 625 22.56 16.97 8.31
CA GLU A 625 23.51 16.66 7.24
C GLU A 625 23.81 15.18 7.12
N VAL A 626 24.14 14.51 8.22
CA VAL A 626 24.48 13.08 8.23
C VAL A 626 23.29 12.23 7.79
N LEU A 627 22.10 12.51 8.35
CA LEU A 627 20.87 11.81 7.96
C LEU A 627 20.53 12.05 6.49
N CYS A 628 20.73 13.27 5.98
CA CYS A 628 20.56 13.58 4.56
C CYS A 628 21.52 12.75 3.68
N ASP A 629 22.78 12.62 4.09
CA ASP A 629 23.79 11.84 3.36
C ASP A 629 23.47 10.34 3.33
N ASP A 630 22.98 9.79 4.45
CA ASP A 630 22.52 8.41 4.56
C ASP A 630 21.31 8.16 3.66
N LEU A 631 20.30 9.06 3.70
CA LEU A 631 19.10 8.97 2.87
C LEU A 631 19.39 9.12 1.38
N ILE A 632 20.35 9.97 0.97
CA ILE A 632 20.81 10.05 -0.43
C ILE A 632 21.44 8.72 -0.86
N THR A 633 22.25 8.12 0.01
CA THR A 633 22.87 6.81 -0.26
C THR A 633 21.81 5.73 -0.40
N LEU A 634 20.80 5.74 0.46
CA LEU A 634 19.68 4.79 0.41
C LEU A 634 18.79 5.01 -0.82
N GLU A 635 18.48 6.26 -1.18
CA GLU A 635 17.75 6.63 -2.41
C GLU A 635 18.45 6.06 -3.64
N THR A 636 19.77 6.25 -3.71
CA THR A 636 20.59 5.72 -4.81
C THR A 636 20.59 4.19 -4.84
N LEU A 637 20.67 3.53 -3.68
CA LEU A 637 20.65 2.06 -3.58
C LEU A 637 19.31 1.44 -4.00
N VAL A 638 18.21 2.04 -3.58
CA VAL A 638 16.85 1.52 -3.79
C VAL A 638 16.37 1.80 -5.21
N TYR A 639 16.53 3.03 -5.71
CA TYR A 639 15.92 3.46 -6.97
C TYR A 639 16.84 3.43 -8.17
N GLU A 640 18.15 3.62 -8.00
CA GLU A 640 19.09 3.67 -9.13
C GLU A 640 19.89 2.38 -9.28
N ALA A 641 20.47 1.88 -8.19
CA ALA A 641 21.27 0.67 -8.22
C ALA A 641 20.41 -0.60 -8.17
N GLU A 642 19.16 -0.54 -7.68
CA GLU A 642 18.27 -1.70 -7.48
C GLU A 642 18.99 -2.85 -6.72
N ALA A 643 19.89 -2.50 -5.80
CA ALA A 643 20.78 -3.46 -5.14
C ALA A 643 20.02 -4.32 -4.12
N ASP A 644 19.19 -3.68 -3.30
CA ASP A 644 18.28 -4.33 -2.36
C ASP A 644 17.13 -3.37 -2.02
N ALA A 645 15.90 -3.70 -2.45
CA ALA A 645 14.71 -2.90 -2.17
C ALA A 645 14.20 -3.05 -0.72
N THR A 646 14.77 -3.97 0.07
CA THR A 646 14.34 -4.24 1.44
C THR A 646 15.22 -3.59 2.51
N LEU A 647 16.35 -3.02 2.10
CA LEU A 647 17.31 -2.37 3.00
C LEU A 647 16.67 -1.18 3.73
N SER A 648 16.70 -1.20 5.06
CA SER A 648 16.25 -0.08 5.90
C SER A 648 17.32 0.98 6.12
N LEU A 649 16.91 2.19 6.48
CA LEU A 649 17.82 3.23 6.94
C LEU A 649 18.60 2.77 8.18
N LYS A 650 17.93 2.10 9.13
CA LYS A 650 18.57 1.59 10.35
C LYS A 650 19.64 0.55 10.07
N GLU A 651 19.40 -0.36 9.13
CA GLU A 651 20.40 -1.32 8.69
C GLU A 651 21.55 -0.61 7.99
N LEU A 652 21.27 0.32 7.07
CA LEU A 652 22.30 1.10 6.37
C LEU A 652 23.21 1.86 7.35
N GLN A 653 22.65 2.50 8.38
CA GLN A 653 23.41 3.21 9.41
C GLN A 653 24.32 2.30 10.25
N GLN A 654 23.98 1.01 10.38
CA GLN A 654 24.79 0.02 11.09
C GLN A 654 25.92 -0.56 10.22
N MET A 655 25.86 -0.40 8.91
CA MET A 655 26.85 -0.91 7.98
C MET A 655 28.13 -0.07 7.98
N GLU A 656 29.27 -0.73 7.78
CA GLU A 656 30.52 -0.04 7.49
C GLU A 656 30.48 0.58 6.09
N ASP A 657 31.17 1.72 5.91
CA ASP A 657 31.11 2.48 4.66
C ASP A 657 31.61 1.68 3.45
N ILE A 658 32.52 0.72 3.65
CA ILE A 658 32.97 -0.16 2.59
C ILE A 658 31.87 -1.09 2.08
N ASP A 659 31.01 -1.59 2.97
CA ASP A 659 29.91 -2.47 2.59
C ASP A 659 28.81 -1.69 1.86
N LYS A 660 28.55 -0.44 2.28
CA LYS A 660 27.68 0.50 1.54
C LYS A 660 28.20 0.71 0.11
N LEU A 661 29.51 0.96 -0.04
CA LEU A 661 30.15 1.12 -1.35
C LEU A 661 30.08 -0.16 -2.22
N ARG A 662 30.26 -1.33 -1.59
CA ARG A 662 30.14 -2.62 -2.28
C ARG A 662 28.72 -2.85 -2.79
N LEU A 663 27.69 -2.52 -2.00
CA LEU A 663 26.29 -2.61 -2.40
C LEU A 663 25.96 -1.67 -3.56
N LEU A 664 26.41 -0.41 -3.50
CA LEU A 664 26.19 0.58 -4.58
C LEU A 664 26.68 0.07 -5.94
N MET A 665 27.80 -0.64 -5.95
CA MET A 665 28.41 -1.11 -7.20
C MET A 665 28.09 -2.58 -7.54
N MET A 666 27.28 -3.28 -6.74
CA MET A 666 27.05 -4.73 -6.85
C MET A 666 26.32 -5.13 -8.14
N SER A 667 25.25 -4.43 -8.46
CA SER A 667 24.35 -4.67 -9.59
C SER A 667 24.76 -3.92 -10.87
N SER A 668 25.86 -3.16 -10.82
CA SER A 668 26.28 -2.32 -11.94
C SER A 668 26.69 -3.17 -13.15
N PRO A 669 26.01 -3.06 -14.30
CA PRO A 669 26.40 -3.80 -15.50
C PRO A 669 27.71 -3.24 -16.06
N GLU A 670 28.42 -4.07 -16.82
CA GLU A 670 29.74 -3.74 -17.33
C GLU A 670 29.77 -2.45 -18.17
N GLU A 671 28.73 -2.22 -18.99
CA GLU A 671 28.64 -1.08 -19.91
C GLU A 671 28.46 0.24 -19.18
N MET A 672 27.65 0.24 -18.12
CA MET A 672 27.34 1.43 -17.32
C MET A 672 28.30 1.64 -16.16
N TYR A 673 29.23 0.70 -15.92
CA TYR A 673 30.11 0.70 -14.75
C TYR A 673 30.80 2.04 -14.49
N ILE A 674 31.41 2.66 -15.51
CA ILE A 674 32.08 3.95 -15.34
C ILE A 674 31.10 5.09 -15.08
N LYS A 675 29.94 5.08 -15.74
CA LYS A 675 28.89 6.06 -15.50
C LYS A 675 28.42 5.97 -14.04
N ASN A 676 28.17 4.75 -13.57
CA ASN A 676 27.78 4.45 -12.19
C ASN A 676 28.88 4.79 -11.18
N VAL A 677 30.16 4.65 -11.54
CA VAL A 677 31.26 5.15 -10.70
C VAL A 677 31.16 6.66 -10.49
N TYR A 678 30.92 7.46 -11.53
CA TYR A 678 30.77 8.91 -11.37
C TYR A 678 29.44 9.32 -10.74
N GLN A 679 28.37 8.55 -10.91
CA GLN A 679 27.05 8.87 -10.36
C GLN A 679 26.88 8.41 -8.91
N TRP A 680 27.47 7.28 -8.52
CA TRP A 680 27.23 6.64 -7.22
C TRP A 680 28.48 6.63 -6.35
N MET A 681 29.58 6.04 -6.83
CA MET A 681 30.80 5.87 -6.03
C MET A 681 31.47 7.22 -5.70
N VAL A 682 31.73 8.06 -6.70
CA VAL A 682 32.43 9.34 -6.48
C VAL A 682 31.66 10.28 -5.55
N PRO A 683 30.34 10.49 -5.70
CA PRO A 683 29.56 11.28 -4.76
C PRO A 683 29.54 10.69 -3.35
N PHE A 684 29.44 9.36 -3.21
CA PHE A 684 29.53 8.70 -1.91
C PHE A 684 30.89 8.93 -1.24
N LEU A 685 31.99 8.73 -1.97
CA LEU A 685 33.36 8.97 -1.45
C LEU A 685 33.56 10.44 -1.05
N HIS A 686 33.04 11.40 -1.83
CA HIS A 686 33.10 12.82 -1.47
C HIS A 686 32.33 13.13 -0.18
N ARG A 687 31.16 12.50 0.04
CA ARG A 687 30.42 12.63 1.31
C ARG A 687 31.22 12.06 2.48
N CYS A 688 31.80 10.87 2.35
CA CYS A 688 32.65 10.29 3.38
C CYS A 688 33.88 11.17 3.70
N GLU A 689 34.54 11.72 2.67
CA GLU A 689 35.69 12.62 2.83
C GLU A 689 35.31 13.91 3.58
N SER A 690 34.09 14.43 3.33
CA SER A 690 33.60 15.64 4.02
C SER A 690 33.37 15.42 5.52
N GLN A 691 33.04 14.19 5.93
CA GLN A 691 32.87 13.84 7.34
C GLN A 691 34.22 13.60 8.03
N LYS A 692 35.13 12.87 7.37
CA LYS A 692 36.46 12.53 7.87
C LYS A 692 37.45 12.48 6.72
N SER A 693 38.47 13.35 6.77
CA SER A 693 39.46 13.42 5.70
C SER A 693 40.35 12.18 5.65
N GLY A 694 40.60 11.67 4.44
CA GLY A 694 41.41 10.49 4.14
C GLY A 694 40.61 9.20 3.95
N ILE A 695 39.33 9.16 4.35
CA ILE A 695 38.51 7.93 4.28
C ILE A 695 38.19 7.55 2.84
N ALA A 696 37.97 8.53 1.95
CA ALA A 696 37.66 8.24 0.55
C ALA A 696 38.77 7.41 -0.11
N ASP A 697 40.01 7.75 0.19
CA ASP A 697 41.19 7.08 -0.38
C ASP A 697 41.35 5.66 0.15
N ASP A 698 41.12 5.45 1.44
CA ASP A 698 41.17 4.14 2.07
C ASP A 698 40.03 3.22 1.60
N LEU A 699 38.81 3.75 1.46
CA LEU A 699 37.66 2.99 0.94
C LEU A 699 37.86 2.59 -0.53
N LEU A 700 38.33 3.52 -1.36
CA LEU A 700 38.61 3.23 -2.76
C LEU A 700 39.73 2.19 -2.89
N LYS A 701 40.75 2.28 -2.04
CA LYS A 701 41.83 1.31 -1.95
C LYS A 701 41.33 -0.09 -1.60
N GLU A 702 40.55 -0.21 -0.52
CA GLU A 702 40.00 -1.49 -0.07
C GLU A 702 39.07 -2.09 -1.13
N TYR A 703 38.22 -1.27 -1.75
CA TYR A 703 37.30 -1.71 -2.79
C TYR A 703 38.05 -2.28 -4.01
N LEU A 704 39.03 -1.53 -4.53
CA LEU A 704 39.80 -1.92 -5.72
C LEU A 704 40.65 -3.16 -5.46
N THR A 705 41.35 -3.23 -4.32
CA THR A 705 42.20 -4.38 -3.98
C THR A 705 41.38 -5.66 -3.77
N THR A 706 40.18 -5.55 -3.18
CA THR A 706 39.25 -6.67 -3.02
C THR A 706 38.75 -7.16 -4.39
N LYS A 707 38.32 -6.24 -5.27
CA LYS A 707 37.86 -6.62 -6.62
C LYS A 707 39.00 -7.17 -7.49
N ALA A 708 40.19 -6.60 -7.40
CA ALA A 708 41.37 -7.04 -8.13
C ALA A 708 41.83 -8.46 -7.78
N LYS A 709 41.56 -8.92 -6.54
CA LYS A 709 41.85 -10.29 -6.12
C LYS A 709 41.16 -11.32 -7.02
N GLU A 710 39.90 -11.06 -7.38
CA GLU A 710 39.07 -11.93 -8.22
C GLU A 710 39.19 -11.63 -9.71
N ASP A 711 39.13 -10.36 -10.15
CA ASP A 711 39.22 -9.97 -11.56
C ASP A 711 39.73 -8.51 -11.71
N LEU A 712 40.79 -8.32 -12.51
CA LEU A 712 41.34 -7.00 -12.83
C LEU A 712 40.49 -6.16 -13.79
N LYS A 713 39.42 -6.72 -14.35
CA LYS A 713 38.55 -6.05 -15.34
C LYS A 713 37.98 -4.71 -14.86
N TYR A 714 37.37 -4.69 -13.67
CA TYR A 714 36.73 -3.48 -13.13
C TYR A 714 37.76 -2.46 -12.61
N PRO A 715 38.81 -2.86 -11.87
CA PRO A 715 39.92 -1.98 -11.55
C PRO A 715 40.55 -1.33 -12.79
N LEU A 716 40.77 -2.10 -13.86
CA LEU A 716 41.32 -1.59 -15.13
C LEU A 716 40.48 -0.46 -15.71
N LYS A 717 39.15 -0.59 -15.73
CA LYS A 717 38.27 0.49 -16.21
C LYS A 717 38.46 1.78 -15.41
N ILE A 718 38.58 1.69 -14.09
CA ILE A 718 38.82 2.85 -13.22
C ILE A 718 40.19 3.48 -13.52
N PHE A 719 41.23 2.67 -13.73
CA PHE A 719 42.56 3.15 -14.10
C PHE A 719 42.59 3.82 -15.48
N GLN A 720 41.85 3.28 -16.47
CA GLN A 720 41.72 3.88 -17.80
C GLN A 720 41.08 5.27 -17.76
N HIS A 721 40.15 5.49 -16.83
CA HIS A 721 39.50 6.79 -16.57
C HIS A 721 40.25 7.67 -15.55
N SER A 722 41.39 7.21 -15.04
CA SER A 722 42.28 7.97 -14.16
C SER A 722 43.62 8.30 -14.83
N LYS A 723 43.73 8.10 -16.15
CA LYS A 723 44.93 8.44 -16.91
C LYS A 723 45.27 9.92 -16.77
N PRO A 724 46.56 10.29 -16.80
CA PRO A 724 46.95 11.69 -16.58
C PRO A 724 46.34 12.71 -17.56
N GLY A 725 45.97 12.28 -18.77
CA GLY A 725 45.33 13.10 -19.80
C GLY A 725 43.79 13.13 -19.78
N CYS A 726 43.12 12.42 -18.86
CA CYS A 726 41.66 12.47 -18.74
C CYS A 726 41.19 13.80 -18.15
N GLN A 727 40.09 14.35 -18.69
CA GLN A 727 39.50 15.61 -18.20
C GLN A 727 38.88 15.48 -16.81
N GLN A 728 38.17 14.37 -16.54
CA GLN A 728 37.58 14.06 -15.25
C GLN A 728 38.21 12.78 -14.70
N LYS A 729 39.09 12.89 -13.71
CA LYS A 729 39.81 11.74 -13.13
C LYS A 729 39.05 11.21 -11.93
N ILE A 730 38.95 9.88 -11.81
CA ILE A 730 38.42 9.24 -10.59
C ILE A 730 39.49 9.33 -9.49
N ILE A 731 40.71 8.87 -9.80
CA ILE A 731 41.88 9.02 -8.93
C ILE A 731 42.68 10.22 -9.42
N SER A 732 42.69 11.30 -8.64
CA SER A 732 43.38 12.54 -9.01
C SER A 732 44.87 12.52 -8.61
N ASP A 733 45.21 11.84 -7.51
CA ASP A 733 46.59 11.74 -7.03
C ASP A 733 47.39 10.67 -7.79
N HIS A 734 48.55 11.08 -8.30
CA HIS A 734 49.43 10.20 -9.06
C HIS A 734 50.13 9.17 -8.17
N HIS A 735 50.45 9.52 -6.91
CA HIS A 735 51.07 8.56 -5.99
C HIS A 735 50.10 7.43 -5.65
N GLN A 736 48.86 7.80 -5.30
CA GLN A 736 47.79 6.86 -5.04
C GLN A 736 47.50 5.98 -6.25
N LEU A 737 47.43 6.55 -7.47
CA LEU A 737 47.20 5.79 -8.71
C LEU A 737 48.25 4.69 -8.93
N MET A 738 49.54 5.01 -8.79
CA MET A 738 50.62 4.04 -8.94
C MET A 738 50.60 2.98 -7.84
N THR A 739 50.37 3.39 -6.59
CA THR A 739 50.32 2.47 -5.44
C THR A 739 49.18 1.47 -5.60
N LEU A 740 47.97 1.95 -5.94
CA LEU A 740 46.80 1.10 -6.14
C LEU A 740 46.96 0.15 -7.32
N ALA A 741 47.55 0.60 -8.43
CA ALA A 741 47.81 -0.27 -9.57
C ALA A 741 48.80 -1.39 -9.22
N LEU A 742 49.90 -1.07 -8.53
CA LEU A 742 50.87 -2.05 -8.04
C LEU A 742 50.19 -3.07 -7.11
N GLU A 743 49.44 -2.61 -6.12
CA GLU A 743 48.73 -3.48 -5.18
C GLU A 743 47.68 -4.36 -5.88
N CYS A 744 46.88 -3.82 -6.81
CA CYS A 744 45.89 -4.59 -7.56
C CYS A 744 46.54 -5.71 -8.38
N ILE A 745 47.63 -5.42 -9.10
CA ILE A 745 48.31 -6.41 -9.94
C ILE A 745 48.97 -7.50 -9.08
N TYR A 746 49.60 -7.13 -7.96
CA TYR A 746 50.21 -8.11 -7.07
C TYR A 746 49.19 -8.88 -6.21
N ASN A 747 47.98 -8.37 -5.98
CA ASN A 747 46.95 -9.07 -5.22
C ASN A 747 46.07 -10.00 -6.09
N CYS A 748 46.15 -9.87 -7.41
CA CYS A 748 45.40 -10.72 -8.34
C CYS A 748 45.85 -12.19 -8.22
N GLU A 749 44.91 -13.08 -7.90
CA GLU A 749 45.15 -14.53 -7.77
C GLU A 749 45.01 -15.29 -9.10
N ARG A 750 44.41 -14.65 -10.11
CA ARG A 750 44.25 -15.24 -11.46
C ARG A 750 45.55 -15.21 -12.25
N ASP A 751 45.74 -16.23 -13.08
CA ASP A 751 46.92 -16.41 -13.93
C ASP A 751 46.66 -16.18 -15.43
N ASP A 752 45.43 -15.85 -15.82
CA ASP A 752 44.98 -15.72 -17.21
C ASP A 752 44.71 -14.27 -17.67
N GLN A 753 45.19 -13.27 -16.91
CA GLN A 753 44.85 -11.85 -17.12
C GLN A 753 46.04 -10.96 -17.45
N LEU A 754 47.11 -11.52 -18.02
CA LEU A 754 48.35 -10.78 -18.29
C LEU A 754 48.14 -9.55 -19.18
N SER A 755 47.29 -9.65 -20.21
CA SER A 755 46.96 -8.51 -21.08
C SER A 755 46.39 -7.32 -20.31
N LYS A 756 45.47 -7.59 -19.38
CA LYS A 756 44.90 -6.54 -18.50
C LYS A 756 45.96 -5.91 -17.59
N CYS A 757 46.95 -6.68 -17.12
CA CYS A 757 48.06 -6.13 -16.33
C CYS A 757 48.88 -5.11 -17.11
N TYR A 758 49.17 -5.40 -18.39
CA TYR A 758 49.82 -4.43 -19.29
C TYR A 758 48.92 -3.21 -19.55
N ASP A 759 47.63 -3.42 -19.79
CA ASP A 759 46.69 -2.30 -19.97
C ASP A 759 46.65 -1.39 -18.72
N VAL A 760 46.73 -1.94 -17.50
CA VAL A 760 46.83 -1.16 -16.25
C VAL A 760 48.15 -0.40 -16.20
N LEU A 761 49.28 -1.04 -16.56
CA LEU A 761 50.60 -0.41 -16.61
C LEU A 761 50.61 0.80 -17.56
N GLU A 762 49.99 0.68 -18.73
CA GLU A 762 49.84 1.77 -19.71
C GLU A 762 48.99 2.95 -19.21
N CYS A 763 48.20 2.76 -18.14
CA CYS A 763 47.42 3.84 -17.54
C CYS A 763 48.25 4.73 -16.59
N LEU A 764 49.44 4.27 -16.18
CA LEU A 764 50.26 4.97 -15.20
C LEU A 764 51.01 6.16 -15.80
N PRO A 765 51.31 7.19 -14.99
CA PRO A 765 52.12 8.33 -15.43
C PRO A 765 53.53 7.88 -15.84
N GLN A 766 54.05 8.47 -16.92
CA GLN A 766 55.44 8.25 -17.34
C GLN A 766 56.41 8.96 -16.38
N ARG A 767 57.63 8.44 -16.26
CA ARG A 767 58.69 9.04 -15.42
C ARG A 767 58.93 10.50 -15.87
N GLY A 768 58.89 11.43 -14.91
CA GLY A 768 59.02 12.87 -15.15
C GLY A 768 57.68 13.61 -15.34
N TYR A 769 56.55 12.92 -15.18
CA TYR A 769 55.22 13.53 -15.20
C TYR A 769 54.81 14.03 -13.80
N GLY A 770 54.61 15.34 -13.63
CA GLY A 770 54.20 15.95 -12.35
C GLY A 770 55.37 16.50 -11.51
N GLN A 771 55.12 16.74 -10.21
CA GLN A 771 56.17 17.19 -9.27
C GLN A 771 56.99 15.98 -8.79
N GLU A 772 58.30 15.98 -9.04
CA GLU A 772 59.20 14.91 -8.61
C GLU A 772 59.42 14.95 -7.09
N SER A 773 58.80 14.01 -6.38
CA SER A 773 59.06 13.74 -4.95
C SER A 773 59.94 12.49 -4.80
N GLU A 774 60.61 12.32 -3.65
CA GLU A 774 61.35 11.08 -3.39
C GLU A 774 60.43 9.84 -3.44
N VAL A 775 59.15 10.01 -3.06
CA VAL A 775 58.12 8.97 -3.15
C VAL A 775 57.80 8.62 -4.61
N THR A 776 57.70 9.60 -5.52
CA THR A 776 57.49 9.31 -6.95
C THR A 776 58.60 8.44 -7.54
N LYS A 777 59.86 8.68 -7.16
CA LYS A 777 61.00 7.90 -7.67
C LYS A 777 60.92 6.45 -7.21
N ILE A 778 60.65 6.23 -5.91
CA ILE A 778 60.49 4.87 -5.35
C ILE A 778 59.33 4.13 -6.06
N LEU A 779 58.19 4.81 -6.28
CA LEU A 779 57.06 4.21 -6.98
C LEU A 779 57.39 3.90 -8.45
N HIS A 780 58.10 4.77 -9.15
CA HIS A 780 58.56 4.47 -10.51
C HIS A 780 59.53 3.30 -10.56
N ASP A 781 60.48 3.22 -9.61
CA ASP A 781 61.39 2.07 -9.53
C ASP A 781 60.62 0.75 -9.26
N GLN A 782 59.52 0.80 -8.50
CA GLN A 782 58.63 -0.36 -8.30
C GLN A 782 57.81 -0.71 -9.55
N VAL A 783 57.40 0.29 -10.33
CA VAL A 783 56.72 0.09 -11.62
C VAL A 783 57.69 -0.49 -12.66
N ASP A 784 58.94 -0.02 -12.71
CA ASP A 784 60.00 -0.56 -13.57
C ASP A 784 60.30 -2.03 -13.21
N LEU A 785 60.25 -2.36 -11.91
CA LEU A 785 60.36 -3.75 -11.44
C LEU A 785 59.13 -4.59 -11.82
N LEU A 786 57.92 -4.03 -11.73
CA LEU A 786 56.70 -4.70 -12.17
C LEU A 786 56.76 -5.04 -13.66
N GLU A 787 57.22 -4.12 -14.52
CA GLU A 787 57.40 -4.38 -15.96
C GLU A 787 58.32 -5.59 -16.22
N GLN A 788 59.40 -5.73 -15.43
CA GLN A 788 60.27 -6.90 -15.47
C GLN A 788 59.57 -8.18 -15.00
N HIS A 789 58.67 -8.10 -14.01
CA HIS A 789 57.88 -9.25 -13.58
C HIS A 789 56.85 -9.66 -14.64
N LEU A 790 56.21 -8.69 -15.32
CA LEU A 790 55.25 -8.96 -16.39
C LEU A 790 55.92 -9.63 -17.59
N SER A 791 57.13 -9.22 -17.99
CA SER A 791 57.86 -9.86 -19.09
C SER A 791 58.21 -11.32 -18.78
N VAL A 792 58.55 -11.63 -17.53
CA VAL A 792 58.75 -13.02 -17.09
C VAL A 792 57.45 -13.81 -17.11
N ALA A 793 56.33 -13.21 -16.71
CA ALA A 793 55.02 -13.84 -16.80
C ALA A 793 54.59 -14.08 -18.27
N GLU A 794 54.93 -13.18 -19.19
CA GLU A 794 54.71 -13.34 -20.64
C GLU A 794 55.47 -14.55 -21.19
N ILE A 795 56.73 -14.72 -20.78
CA ILE A 795 57.53 -15.90 -21.14
C ILE A 795 56.89 -17.18 -20.61
N LEU A 796 56.41 -17.16 -19.36
CA LEU A 796 55.74 -18.31 -18.75
C LEU A 796 54.42 -18.65 -19.48
N GLU A 797 53.63 -17.66 -19.86
CA GLU A 797 52.39 -17.81 -20.63
C GLU A 797 52.65 -18.35 -22.04
N LYS A 798 53.62 -17.79 -22.76
CA LYS A 798 54.06 -18.26 -24.10
C LYS A 798 54.36 -19.76 -24.11
N HIS A 799 54.90 -20.29 -23.02
CA HIS A 799 55.25 -21.71 -22.88
C HIS A 799 54.16 -22.58 -22.25
N GLY A 800 53.04 -22.00 -21.81
CA GLY A 800 51.89 -22.71 -21.24
C GLY A 800 51.97 -22.98 -19.73
N LEU A 801 52.80 -22.23 -19.00
CA LEU A 801 52.92 -22.28 -17.54
C LEU A 801 52.48 -20.96 -16.90
N GLN A 802 51.26 -20.54 -17.17
CA GLN A 802 50.67 -19.34 -16.56
C GLN A 802 50.75 -19.42 -15.01
N LYS A 803 51.15 -18.29 -14.41
CA LYS A 803 51.22 -18.08 -12.96
C LYS A 803 50.83 -16.64 -12.62
N PRO A 804 50.25 -16.39 -11.44
CA PRO A 804 49.97 -15.04 -10.99
C PRO A 804 51.26 -14.24 -10.82
N ILE A 805 51.22 -12.92 -11.03
CA ILE A 805 52.40 -12.05 -10.94
C ILE A 805 53.01 -12.05 -9.53
N SER A 806 52.17 -12.23 -8.50
CA SER A 806 52.59 -12.42 -7.11
C SER A 806 53.57 -13.58 -6.94
N PHE A 807 53.41 -14.67 -7.69
CA PHE A 807 54.31 -15.81 -7.66
C PHE A 807 55.72 -15.45 -8.14
N VAL A 808 55.84 -14.62 -9.19
CA VAL A 808 57.14 -14.15 -9.69
C VAL A 808 57.84 -13.30 -8.63
N LYS A 809 57.12 -12.39 -7.98
CA LYS A 809 57.64 -11.56 -6.89
C LYS A 809 58.12 -12.38 -5.69
N ILE A 810 57.37 -13.40 -5.29
CA ILE A 810 57.73 -14.28 -4.15
C ILE A 810 58.97 -15.12 -4.49
N THR A 811 59.02 -15.69 -5.70
CA THR A 811 60.10 -16.61 -6.10
C THR A 811 61.40 -15.91 -6.50
N GLN A 812 61.39 -14.60 -6.79
CA GLN A 812 62.54 -13.82 -7.24
C GLN A 812 63.79 -14.02 -6.36
N SER A 813 63.60 -14.11 -5.04
CA SER A 813 64.70 -14.20 -4.07
C SER A 813 65.08 -15.64 -3.69
N SER A 814 64.28 -16.63 -4.07
CA SER A 814 64.46 -18.03 -3.67
C SER A 814 65.20 -18.82 -4.74
N LEU A 815 66.43 -19.24 -4.43
CA LEU A 815 67.27 -20.04 -5.34
C LEU A 815 66.60 -21.38 -5.70
N GLU A 816 66.00 -22.05 -4.71
CA GLU A 816 65.38 -23.36 -4.89
C GLU A 816 64.11 -23.27 -5.74
N GLU A 817 63.21 -22.33 -5.43
CA GLU A 817 61.95 -22.19 -6.14
C GLU A 817 62.16 -21.69 -7.58
N ALA A 818 63.09 -20.77 -7.79
CA ALA A 818 63.48 -20.31 -9.12
C ALA A 818 64.05 -21.47 -9.96
N SER A 819 64.97 -22.26 -9.40
CA SER A 819 65.52 -23.45 -10.08
C SER A 819 64.43 -24.47 -10.43
N GLN A 820 63.53 -24.75 -9.48
CA GLN A 820 62.40 -25.66 -9.71
C GLN A 820 61.40 -25.13 -10.76
N LEU A 821 61.22 -23.82 -10.87
CA LEU A 821 60.39 -23.20 -11.91
C LEU A 821 61.02 -23.44 -13.30
N MET A 822 62.31 -23.18 -13.44
CA MET A 822 63.04 -23.42 -14.70
C MET A 822 62.99 -24.90 -15.11
N VAL A 823 63.18 -25.83 -14.17
CA VAL A 823 63.06 -27.28 -14.40
C VAL A 823 61.63 -27.67 -14.80
N ARG A 824 60.60 -27.10 -14.16
CA ARG A 824 59.21 -27.35 -14.52
C ARG A 824 58.89 -26.85 -15.93
N LEU A 825 59.40 -25.68 -16.30
CA LEU A 825 59.24 -25.09 -17.63
C LEU A 825 59.86 -25.98 -18.71
N THR A 826 61.12 -26.37 -18.55
CA THR A 826 61.81 -27.22 -19.52
C THR A 826 61.19 -28.61 -19.65
N ARG A 827 60.76 -29.22 -18.54
CA ARG A 827 60.06 -30.51 -18.56
C ARG A 827 58.67 -30.43 -19.18
N HIS A 828 57.94 -29.33 -18.95
CA HIS A 828 56.63 -29.12 -19.56
C HIS A 828 56.74 -29.06 -21.09
N ILE A 829 57.71 -28.29 -21.60
CA ILE A 829 58.02 -28.22 -23.04
C ILE A 829 58.46 -29.59 -23.58
N GLY A 830 59.30 -30.32 -22.83
CA GLY A 830 59.75 -31.65 -23.22
C GLY A 830 58.64 -32.70 -23.35
N ARG A 831 57.48 -32.48 -22.73
CA ARG A 831 56.32 -33.38 -22.76
C ARG A 831 55.24 -32.98 -23.78
N LYS A 832 55.39 -31.86 -24.51
CA LYS A 832 54.42 -31.41 -25.52
C LYS A 832 54.33 -32.42 -26.67
N ASN A 833 53.09 -32.63 -27.15
CA ASN A 833 52.75 -33.44 -28.33
C ASN A 833 51.91 -32.57 -29.28
N PRO A 834 52.34 -32.33 -30.54
CA PRO A 834 53.54 -32.85 -31.22
C PRO A 834 54.86 -32.35 -30.60
N PRO A 835 55.99 -33.03 -30.90
CA PRO A 835 57.32 -32.58 -30.48
C PRO A 835 57.64 -31.16 -30.91
N VAL A 836 58.36 -30.51 -30.02
CA VAL A 836 58.97 -29.20 -30.22
C VAL A 836 60.22 -29.34 -31.09
N SER A 837 60.39 -28.43 -32.03
CA SER A 837 61.52 -28.37 -32.97
C SER A 837 62.81 -27.88 -32.30
N GLU A 838 63.97 -28.11 -32.93
CA GLU A 838 65.26 -27.62 -32.43
C GLU A 838 65.27 -26.08 -32.24
N ASN A 839 64.64 -25.33 -33.15
CA ASN A 839 64.58 -23.88 -33.08
C ASN A 839 63.77 -23.39 -31.86
N GLU A 840 62.67 -24.06 -31.54
CA GLU A 840 61.85 -23.73 -30.38
C GLU A 840 62.57 -24.09 -29.07
N TRP A 841 63.35 -25.18 -29.04
CA TRP A 841 64.24 -25.48 -27.90
C TRP A 841 65.33 -24.41 -27.71
N ARG A 842 65.94 -23.93 -28.79
CA ARG A 842 66.91 -22.82 -28.73
C ARG A 842 66.24 -21.52 -28.30
N GLY A 843 65.01 -21.28 -28.72
CA GLY A 843 64.16 -20.18 -28.26
C GLY A 843 63.90 -20.27 -26.75
N LEU A 844 63.54 -21.45 -26.24
CA LEU A 844 63.35 -21.68 -24.81
C LEU A 844 64.61 -21.38 -24.00
N LEU A 845 65.79 -21.76 -24.48
CA LEU A 845 67.05 -21.45 -23.81
C LEU A 845 67.30 -19.93 -23.73
N GLN A 846 66.96 -19.20 -24.79
CA GLN A 846 67.06 -17.74 -24.80
C GLN A 846 66.08 -17.12 -23.80
N ASP A 847 64.83 -17.63 -23.75
CA ASP A 847 63.80 -17.20 -22.82
C ASP A 847 64.20 -17.48 -21.34
N LEU A 848 64.80 -18.64 -21.04
CA LEU A 848 65.33 -18.98 -19.71
C LEU A 848 66.45 -18.02 -19.26
N LEU A 849 67.36 -17.69 -20.18
CA LEU A 849 68.45 -16.75 -19.92
C LEU A 849 67.93 -15.33 -19.74
N GLU A 850 66.87 -14.96 -20.47
CA GLU A 850 66.19 -13.68 -20.31
C GLU A 850 65.53 -13.56 -18.94
N MET A 851 64.75 -14.57 -18.52
CA MET A 851 64.17 -14.63 -17.17
C MET A 851 65.22 -14.54 -16.05
N GLN A 852 66.40 -15.14 -16.26
CA GLN A 852 67.53 -15.07 -15.33
C GLN A 852 68.17 -13.67 -15.27
N GLN A 853 68.27 -12.98 -16.42
CA GLN A 853 68.86 -11.65 -16.50
C GLN A 853 67.94 -10.56 -15.94
N THR A 854 66.63 -10.68 -16.17
CA THR A 854 65.64 -9.69 -15.74
C THR A 854 65.33 -9.82 -14.26
N VAL A 855 64.76 -10.95 -13.82
CA VAL A 855 64.18 -11.12 -12.48
C VAL A 855 65.02 -12.06 -11.60
N TYR A 856 65.34 -13.27 -12.08
CA TYR A 856 65.94 -14.33 -11.26
C TYR A 856 67.47 -14.22 -11.15
N LYS A 857 67.97 -13.07 -10.69
CA LYS A 857 69.41 -12.81 -10.48
C LYS A 857 70.06 -13.70 -9.43
N CYS A 858 69.26 -14.42 -8.64
CA CYS A 858 69.72 -15.45 -7.70
C CYS A 858 70.31 -16.68 -8.42
N LEU A 859 69.94 -16.95 -9.68
CA LEU A 859 70.46 -18.06 -10.46
C LEU A 859 71.64 -17.63 -11.34
N ASN A 860 72.63 -18.51 -11.45
CA ASN A 860 73.73 -18.34 -12.40
C ASN A 860 73.32 -18.81 -13.80
N SER A 861 73.83 -18.15 -14.84
CA SER A 861 73.61 -18.55 -16.24
C SER A 861 74.01 -20.02 -16.50
N ASN A 862 75.09 -20.50 -15.87
CA ASN A 862 75.52 -21.91 -15.96
C ASN A 862 74.45 -22.89 -15.47
N THR A 863 73.71 -22.55 -14.41
CA THR A 863 72.64 -23.38 -13.87
C THR A 863 71.48 -23.51 -14.87
N CYS A 864 71.18 -22.46 -15.63
CA CYS A 864 70.17 -22.52 -16.70
C CYS A 864 70.60 -23.46 -17.83
N TYR A 865 71.88 -23.42 -18.25
CA TYR A 865 72.42 -24.36 -19.22
C TYR A 865 72.40 -25.80 -18.69
N GLU A 866 72.72 -26.03 -17.41
CA GLU A 866 72.65 -27.35 -16.79
C GLU A 866 71.22 -27.92 -16.80
N ILE A 867 70.24 -27.15 -16.32
CA ILE A 867 68.81 -27.55 -16.28
C ILE A 867 68.28 -27.84 -17.69
N PHE A 868 68.61 -26.97 -18.65
CA PHE A 868 68.21 -27.13 -20.05
C PHE A 868 68.79 -28.41 -20.66
N THR A 869 70.08 -28.65 -20.43
CA THR A 869 70.79 -29.82 -20.97
C THR A 869 70.28 -31.13 -20.35
N GLU A 870 70.07 -31.15 -19.04
CA GLU A 870 69.43 -32.28 -18.32
C GLU A 870 68.04 -32.58 -18.90
N SER A 871 67.25 -31.55 -19.13
CA SER A 871 65.89 -31.70 -19.67
C SER A 871 65.87 -32.23 -21.10
N LEU A 872 66.81 -31.80 -21.94
CA LEU A 872 66.99 -32.35 -23.28
C LEU A 872 67.39 -33.83 -23.24
N LEU A 873 68.32 -34.20 -22.34
CA LEU A 873 68.73 -35.59 -22.15
C LEU A 873 67.57 -36.47 -21.71
N CYS A 874 66.70 -36.02 -20.81
CA CYS A 874 65.54 -36.77 -20.30
C CYS A 874 64.26 -36.66 -21.17
N SER A 875 64.32 -36.02 -22.35
CA SER A 875 63.14 -35.77 -23.21
C SER A 875 62.62 -36.98 -24.01
N SER A 876 63.21 -38.17 -23.81
CA SER A 876 62.86 -39.44 -24.47
C SER A 876 62.95 -39.43 -26.00
N ARG A 877 63.77 -38.54 -26.58
CA ARG A 877 63.92 -38.37 -28.04
C ARG A 877 65.38 -38.27 -28.46
N LEU A 878 65.73 -38.97 -29.53
CA LEU A 878 67.10 -39.04 -30.04
C LEU A 878 67.64 -37.68 -30.52
N GLU A 879 66.81 -36.89 -31.21
CA GLU A 879 67.21 -35.58 -31.77
C GLU A 879 67.59 -34.60 -30.66
N ASN A 880 66.82 -34.56 -29.58
CA ASN A 880 67.08 -33.72 -28.42
C ASN A 880 68.33 -34.16 -27.65
N ILE A 881 68.59 -35.46 -27.53
CA ILE A 881 69.82 -36.00 -26.94
C ILE A 881 71.04 -35.55 -27.77
N ARG A 882 70.95 -35.54 -29.10
CA ARG A 882 72.01 -35.02 -29.96
C ARG A 882 72.23 -33.51 -29.78
N LEU A 883 71.15 -32.75 -29.64
CA LEU A 883 71.21 -31.31 -29.32
C LEU A 883 71.90 -31.07 -27.97
N ALA A 884 71.57 -31.85 -26.93
CA ALA A 884 72.23 -31.79 -25.63
C ALA A 884 73.75 -32.01 -25.76
N GLY A 885 74.18 -32.96 -26.60
CA GLY A 885 75.59 -33.19 -26.91
C GLY A 885 76.31 -31.97 -27.51
N GLN A 886 75.62 -31.12 -28.27
CA GLN A 886 76.22 -29.88 -28.80
C GLN A 886 76.43 -28.80 -27.72
N MET A 887 75.66 -28.87 -26.63
CA MET A 887 75.67 -27.93 -25.50
C MET A 887 76.59 -28.37 -24.36
N MET A 888 77.21 -29.56 -24.46
CA MET A 888 78.11 -30.13 -23.45
C MET A 888 79.55 -30.22 -23.95
N HIS A 889 80.49 -30.33 -23.01
CA HIS A 889 81.83 -30.81 -23.33
C HIS A 889 81.85 -32.35 -23.32
N CYS A 890 82.18 -32.96 -24.46
CA CYS A 890 82.12 -34.40 -24.70
C CYS A 890 83.47 -35.13 -24.63
N ASN A 891 84.55 -34.43 -24.29
CA ASN A 891 85.91 -34.95 -24.19
C ASN A 891 86.72 -34.15 -23.14
N ALA A 892 87.59 -34.82 -22.38
CA ALA A 892 88.48 -34.23 -21.39
C ALA A 892 89.56 -33.31 -22.01
N VAL A 893 89.91 -33.53 -23.29
CA VAL A 893 90.89 -32.73 -24.02
C VAL A 893 90.19 -31.54 -24.69
N PHE A 894 90.47 -30.33 -24.19
CA PHE A 894 90.08 -29.09 -24.86
C PHE A 894 90.76 -29.02 -26.23
N VAL A 895 89.99 -29.16 -27.30
CA VAL A 895 90.41 -28.70 -28.63
C VAL A 895 89.61 -27.44 -28.93
N ASP A 896 90.23 -26.28 -28.73
CA ASP A 896 89.79 -25.07 -29.42
C ASP A 896 89.89 -25.35 -30.92
N GLN A 897 88.75 -25.47 -31.60
CA GLN A 897 88.74 -25.25 -33.03
C GLN A 897 88.99 -23.75 -33.25
N PRO A 898 90.02 -23.35 -34.02
CA PRO A 898 90.23 -21.96 -34.33
C PRO A 898 89.04 -21.43 -35.15
N VAL A 899 88.58 -20.26 -34.72
CA VAL A 899 87.52 -19.45 -35.30
C VAL A 899 87.68 -19.33 -36.82
N SER A 900 86.76 -19.91 -37.59
CA SER A 900 86.46 -19.44 -38.94
C SER A 900 85.70 -18.10 -38.80
N VAL A 901 86.25 -17.05 -39.41
CA VAL A 901 85.88 -15.62 -39.27
C VAL A 901 84.55 -15.28 -39.96
N ALA A 902 83.61 -16.22 -40.09
CA ALA A 902 82.38 -16.03 -40.86
C ALA A 902 81.11 -16.41 -40.08
N SER A 903 80.98 -15.96 -38.83
CA SER A 903 79.66 -15.81 -38.18
C SER A 903 79.81 -15.05 -36.86
N ARG A 904 79.46 -13.76 -36.87
CA ARG A 904 79.19 -13.00 -35.65
C ARG A 904 77.91 -13.56 -35.00
N GLY A 905 78.04 -14.63 -34.24
CA GLY A 905 76.99 -15.19 -33.39
C GLY A 905 77.57 -15.43 -31.99
N LYS A 906 76.84 -15.02 -30.95
CA LYS A 906 77.24 -15.08 -29.53
C LYS A 906 77.88 -16.45 -29.19
N VAL A 907 79.02 -16.42 -28.50
CA VAL A 907 79.67 -17.61 -27.94
C VAL A 907 78.67 -18.29 -26.99
N HIS A 908 78.17 -19.48 -27.36
CA HIS A 908 77.31 -20.27 -26.48
C HIS A 908 78.16 -20.95 -25.40
N SER A 909 77.91 -20.61 -24.14
CA SER A 909 78.56 -21.26 -22.99
C SER A 909 78.15 -22.72 -22.94
N LYS A 910 79.12 -23.64 -22.97
CA LYS A 910 78.88 -25.09 -22.85
C LYS A 910 78.97 -25.54 -21.40
N VAL A 911 78.21 -26.56 -21.04
CA VAL A 911 78.27 -27.20 -19.71
C VAL A 911 79.66 -27.79 -19.49
N SER A 912 80.21 -27.64 -18.27
CA SER A 912 81.55 -28.14 -17.93
C SER A 912 81.66 -29.66 -18.14
N TYR A 913 82.87 -30.15 -18.47
CA TYR A 913 83.08 -31.58 -18.75
C TYR A 913 82.70 -32.48 -17.56
N LYS A 914 83.10 -32.09 -16.33
CA LYS A 914 82.74 -32.82 -15.10
C LYS A 914 81.22 -32.94 -14.93
N LYS A 915 80.49 -31.83 -15.12
CA LYS A 915 79.03 -31.81 -14.99
C LYS A 915 78.32 -32.54 -16.13
N SER A 916 78.87 -32.49 -17.33
CA SER A 916 78.36 -33.22 -18.50
C SER A 916 78.39 -34.74 -18.26
N ILE A 917 79.45 -35.27 -17.64
CA ILE A 917 79.50 -36.69 -17.23
C ILE A 917 78.40 -37.03 -16.23
N GLU A 918 78.21 -36.19 -15.20
CA GLU A 918 77.18 -36.40 -14.18
C GLU A 918 75.77 -36.42 -14.80
N LEU A 919 75.44 -35.44 -15.63
CA LEU A 919 74.12 -35.34 -16.28
C LEU A 919 73.85 -36.52 -17.22
N VAL A 920 74.85 -36.91 -18.03
CA VAL A 920 74.74 -38.06 -18.94
C VAL A 920 74.54 -39.36 -18.18
N LEU A 921 75.30 -39.58 -17.09
CA LEU A 921 75.14 -40.78 -16.26
C LEU A 921 73.78 -40.83 -15.59
N THR A 922 73.29 -39.72 -15.04
CA THR A 922 71.96 -39.65 -14.42
C THR A 922 70.87 -39.96 -15.43
N ALA A 923 70.87 -39.30 -16.59
CA ALA A 923 69.87 -39.55 -17.64
C ALA A 923 69.94 -40.98 -18.20
N ALA A 924 71.14 -41.51 -18.44
CA ALA A 924 71.32 -42.89 -18.91
C ALA A 924 70.84 -43.90 -17.86
N ARG A 925 71.07 -43.63 -16.57
CA ARG A 925 70.58 -44.46 -15.46
C ARG A 925 69.05 -44.45 -15.41
N GLU A 926 68.43 -43.29 -15.51
CA GLU A 926 66.97 -43.15 -15.54
C GLU A 926 66.33 -43.93 -16.69
N TYR A 927 66.88 -43.84 -17.91
CA TYR A 927 66.39 -44.62 -19.05
C TYR A 927 66.60 -46.12 -18.88
N PHE A 928 67.76 -46.52 -18.37
CA PHE A 928 68.06 -47.93 -18.08
C PHE A 928 67.07 -48.49 -17.04
N ASP A 929 66.81 -47.72 -15.98
CA ASP A 929 65.93 -48.07 -14.88
C ASP A 929 64.45 -48.12 -15.29
N SER A 930 64.06 -47.32 -16.27
CA SER A 930 62.70 -47.26 -16.83
C SER A 930 62.43 -48.36 -17.86
N SER A 931 63.45 -49.08 -18.32
CA SER A 931 63.31 -50.09 -19.36
C SER A 931 62.71 -51.40 -18.84
N THR A 932 61.75 -51.93 -19.59
CA THR A 932 61.06 -53.19 -19.24
C THR A 932 61.64 -54.42 -19.96
N THR A 933 62.31 -54.20 -21.08
CA THR A 933 62.94 -55.24 -21.91
C THR A 933 64.20 -54.69 -22.59
N LEU A 934 65.07 -55.56 -23.12
CA LEU A 934 66.25 -55.11 -23.87
C LEU A 934 65.89 -54.36 -25.16
N THR A 935 64.78 -54.74 -25.80
CA THR A 935 64.27 -54.14 -27.05
C THR A 935 63.47 -52.85 -26.81
N ASP A 936 63.39 -52.39 -25.57
CA ASP A 936 62.71 -51.14 -25.22
C ASP A 936 63.49 -49.95 -25.78
N ASN A 937 62.78 -48.97 -26.33
CA ASN A 937 63.38 -47.76 -26.91
C ASN A 937 64.21 -46.99 -25.86
N CYS A 938 63.84 -47.08 -24.57
CA CYS A 938 64.61 -46.51 -23.47
C CYS A 938 66.05 -47.04 -23.41
N MET A 939 66.30 -48.31 -23.77
CA MET A 939 67.65 -48.87 -23.78
C MET A 939 68.52 -48.29 -24.90
N ASP A 940 67.91 -48.01 -26.06
CA ASP A 940 68.59 -47.33 -27.15
C ASP A 940 68.91 -45.87 -26.80
N LEU A 941 67.98 -45.18 -26.12
CA LEU A 941 68.18 -43.83 -25.61
C LEU A 941 69.27 -43.77 -24.54
N ALA A 942 69.30 -44.71 -23.58
CA ALA A 942 70.35 -44.84 -22.58
C ALA A 942 71.74 -45.00 -23.24
N ARG A 943 71.81 -45.86 -24.28
CA ARG A 943 73.04 -46.05 -25.06
C ARG A 943 73.45 -44.78 -25.79
N CYS A 944 72.50 -44.07 -26.40
CA CYS A 944 72.77 -42.81 -27.08
C CYS A 944 73.27 -41.72 -26.13
N CYS A 945 72.71 -41.60 -24.92
CA CYS A 945 73.21 -40.70 -23.89
C CYS A 945 74.68 -41.00 -23.54
N LEU A 946 75.00 -42.26 -23.23
CA LEU A 946 76.37 -42.69 -22.86
C LEU A 946 77.38 -42.49 -24.00
N GLN A 947 76.95 -42.65 -25.25
CA GLN A 947 77.79 -42.45 -26.43
C GLN A 947 78.09 -40.98 -26.75
N LEU A 948 77.41 -40.01 -26.11
CA LEU A 948 77.74 -38.60 -26.25
C LEU A 948 79.14 -38.26 -25.72
N ILE A 949 79.62 -38.97 -24.70
CA ILE A 949 80.97 -38.78 -24.15
C ILE A 949 81.94 -39.72 -24.88
N THR A 950 82.83 -39.12 -25.67
CA THR A 950 83.65 -39.87 -26.66
C THR A 950 84.83 -40.61 -26.04
N ASP A 951 85.36 -40.12 -24.92
CA ASP A 951 86.54 -40.64 -24.23
C ASP A 951 86.24 -41.71 -23.17
N ARG A 952 84.96 -42.05 -22.98
CA ARG A 952 84.45 -43.19 -22.18
C ARG A 952 85.15 -43.34 -20.81
N PRO A 953 84.96 -42.38 -19.89
CA PRO A 953 85.45 -42.51 -18.52
C PRO A 953 84.91 -43.78 -17.84
N PRO A 954 85.57 -44.30 -16.79
CA PRO A 954 85.27 -45.61 -16.20
C PRO A 954 83.79 -45.78 -15.82
N GLY A 955 83.15 -44.75 -15.25
CA GLY A 955 81.72 -44.79 -14.90
C GLY A 955 80.77 -44.87 -16.10
N ILE A 956 81.13 -44.35 -17.27
CA ILE A 956 80.33 -44.49 -18.50
C ILE A 956 80.57 -45.88 -19.12
N GLN A 957 81.81 -46.36 -19.09
CA GLN A 957 82.13 -47.69 -19.58
C GLN A 957 81.43 -48.77 -18.75
N GLU A 958 81.28 -48.59 -17.43
CA GLU A 958 80.50 -49.46 -16.55
C GLU A 958 79.04 -49.64 -17.02
N GLU A 959 78.37 -48.53 -17.33
CA GLU A 959 76.97 -48.59 -17.76
C GLU A 959 76.84 -49.19 -19.18
N LEU A 960 77.81 -48.93 -20.07
CA LEU A 960 77.87 -49.57 -21.39
C LEU A 960 78.13 -51.09 -21.30
N ASP A 961 79.01 -51.50 -20.38
CA ASP A 961 79.30 -52.91 -20.10
C ASP A 961 78.02 -53.60 -19.58
N LEU A 962 77.27 -52.94 -18.69
CA LEU A 962 76.01 -53.44 -18.15
C LEU A 962 74.91 -53.60 -19.23
N ILE A 963 74.76 -52.62 -20.13
CA ILE A 963 73.85 -52.73 -21.30
C ILE A 963 74.28 -53.91 -22.18
N SER A 964 75.58 -54.09 -22.38
CA SER A 964 76.13 -55.20 -23.18
C SER A 964 75.99 -56.56 -22.48
N ALA A 965 75.95 -56.59 -21.14
CA ALA A 965 75.70 -57.80 -20.38
C ALA A 965 74.26 -58.29 -20.57
N LEU A 966 73.28 -57.37 -20.64
CA LEU A 966 71.87 -57.73 -20.86
C LEU A 966 71.63 -58.44 -22.19
N SER A 967 72.30 -58.03 -23.27
CA SER A 967 72.18 -58.72 -24.56
C SER A 967 72.71 -60.16 -24.50
N LEU A 968 73.80 -60.38 -23.76
CA LEU A 968 74.30 -61.73 -23.52
C LEU A 968 73.40 -62.56 -22.59
N LEU A 969 72.73 -61.93 -21.60
CA LEU A 969 71.77 -62.62 -20.73
C LEU A 969 70.55 -63.12 -21.53
N GLU A 970 70.04 -62.31 -22.46
CA GLU A 970 68.92 -62.70 -23.33
C GLU A 970 69.27 -63.89 -24.25
N GLU A 971 70.52 -63.98 -24.73
CA GLU A 971 71.00 -65.14 -25.50
C GLU A 971 70.91 -66.47 -24.70
N PHE A 972 70.98 -66.42 -23.36
CA PHE A 972 70.76 -67.56 -22.46
C PHE A 972 69.30 -67.71 -22.00
N ASN A 973 68.37 -67.01 -22.67
CA ASN A 973 66.92 -67.02 -22.43
C ASN A 973 66.50 -66.53 -21.02
N MET A 974 67.36 -65.73 -20.38
CA MET A 974 67.08 -65.15 -19.06
C MET A 974 66.13 -63.94 -19.19
N LYS A 975 64.88 -64.10 -18.72
CA LYS A 975 63.90 -63.02 -18.66
C LYS A 975 63.99 -62.25 -17.33
N ILE A 976 65.00 -61.39 -17.19
CA ILE A 976 65.19 -60.52 -16.02
C ILE A 976 65.07 -59.05 -16.44
N LEU A 977 64.45 -58.23 -15.60
CA LEU A 977 64.33 -56.79 -15.82
C LEU A 977 65.72 -56.11 -15.71
N PRO A 978 66.08 -55.16 -16.59
CA PRO A 978 67.34 -54.42 -16.52
C PRO A 978 67.63 -53.83 -15.12
N MET A 979 66.63 -53.22 -14.48
CA MET A 979 66.70 -52.74 -13.10
C MET A 979 67.10 -53.84 -12.10
N GLN A 980 66.53 -55.04 -12.24
CA GLN A 980 66.86 -56.17 -11.36
C GLN A 980 68.32 -56.58 -11.54
N VAL A 981 68.84 -56.57 -12.77
CA VAL A 981 70.27 -56.83 -13.01
C VAL A 981 71.09 -55.78 -12.28
N ARG A 982 70.82 -54.47 -12.45
CA ARG A 982 71.57 -53.40 -11.77
C ARG A 982 71.58 -53.56 -10.24
N MET A 983 70.46 -53.91 -9.63
CA MET A 983 70.31 -54.01 -8.17
C MET A 983 70.90 -55.29 -7.54
N ARG A 984 71.36 -56.27 -8.33
CA ARG A 984 71.95 -57.52 -7.79
C ARG A 984 73.33 -57.28 -7.18
N ILE A 985 73.44 -57.52 -5.87
CA ILE A 985 74.70 -57.45 -5.11
C ILE A 985 75.63 -58.60 -5.49
N ASP A 986 75.13 -59.85 -5.50
CA ASP A 986 75.90 -61.01 -5.96
C ASP A 986 75.77 -61.17 -7.48
N ARG A 987 76.70 -60.57 -8.23
CA ARG A 987 76.75 -60.66 -9.70
C ARG A 987 76.99 -62.09 -10.20
N LEU A 988 77.64 -62.96 -9.40
CA LEU A 988 77.90 -64.36 -9.78
C LEU A 988 76.60 -65.19 -9.81
N SER A 989 75.59 -64.82 -9.01
CA SER A 989 74.28 -65.47 -9.02
C SER A 989 73.61 -65.45 -10.40
N LEU A 990 73.75 -64.36 -11.17
CA LEU A 990 73.19 -64.25 -12.52
C LEU A 990 73.80 -65.29 -13.47
N ILE A 991 75.09 -65.60 -13.31
CA ILE A 991 75.76 -66.62 -14.10
C ILE A 991 75.26 -68.02 -13.70
N LYS A 992 75.07 -68.28 -12.40
CA LYS A 992 74.47 -69.52 -11.91
C LYS A 992 73.07 -69.73 -12.49
N GLU A 993 72.26 -68.68 -12.51
CA GLU A 993 70.91 -68.73 -13.06
C GLU A 993 70.92 -69.00 -14.58
N CYS A 994 71.83 -68.39 -15.35
CA CYS A 994 72.01 -68.68 -16.78
C CYS A 994 72.33 -70.16 -17.02
N ILE A 995 73.22 -70.71 -16.19
CA ILE A 995 73.65 -72.11 -16.27
C ILE A 995 72.49 -73.06 -15.93
N ASN A 996 71.64 -72.71 -14.96
CA ASN A 996 70.48 -73.49 -14.57
C ASN A 996 69.35 -73.45 -15.62
N GLN A 997 69.08 -72.29 -16.23
CA GLN A 997 68.01 -72.14 -17.21
C GLN A 997 68.34 -72.79 -18.57
N CYS A 998 69.62 -72.80 -18.95
CA CYS A 998 70.08 -73.41 -20.20
C CYS A 998 70.98 -74.62 -19.90
N PRO A 999 70.48 -75.87 -20.00
CA PRO A 999 71.26 -77.07 -19.70
C PRO A 999 72.54 -77.21 -20.53
N SER A 1000 72.60 -76.64 -21.74
CA SER A 1000 73.80 -76.65 -22.60
C SER A 1000 74.75 -75.48 -22.40
N ALA A 1001 74.47 -74.57 -21.47
CA ALA A 1001 75.24 -73.33 -21.26
C ALA A 1001 76.71 -73.60 -20.91
N TYR A 1002 77.01 -74.72 -20.22
CA TYR A 1002 78.38 -75.13 -19.87
C TYR A 1002 79.29 -75.37 -21.09
N LYS A 1003 78.74 -75.58 -22.29
CA LYS A 1003 79.48 -75.70 -23.55
C LYS A 1003 79.91 -74.35 -24.14
N GLN A 1004 79.32 -73.24 -23.66
CA GLN A 1004 79.55 -71.89 -24.15
C GLN A 1004 80.43 -71.07 -23.19
N SER A 1005 81.51 -71.66 -22.66
CA SER A 1005 82.37 -71.05 -21.62
C SER A 1005 82.89 -69.66 -21.99
N LYS A 1006 83.28 -69.44 -23.25
CA LYS A 1006 83.75 -68.13 -23.74
C LYS A 1006 82.70 -67.03 -23.60
N LYS A 1007 81.41 -67.34 -23.83
CA LYS A 1007 80.32 -66.37 -23.70
C LYS A 1007 80.00 -66.07 -22.24
N LEU A 1008 80.00 -67.08 -21.37
CA LEU A 1008 79.74 -66.90 -19.94
C LEU A 1008 80.88 -66.18 -19.22
N LEU A 1009 82.14 -66.43 -19.60
CA LEU A 1009 83.28 -65.65 -19.13
C LEU A 1009 83.20 -64.19 -19.58
N ARG A 1010 82.83 -63.94 -20.85
CA ARG A 1010 82.59 -62.58 -21.35
C ARG A 1010 81.44 -61.89 -20.61
N LEU A 1011 80.36 -62.61 -20.32
CA LEU A 1011 79.26 -62.09 -19.51
C LEU A 1011 79.71 -61.75 -18.08
N ALA A 1012 80.54 -62.60 -17.47
CA ALA A 1012 81.12 -62.34 -16.15
C ALA A 1012 82.02 -61.10 -16.15
N ASP A 1013 82.77 -60.89 -17.24
CA ASP A 1013 83.62 -59.72 -17.43
C ASP A 1013 82.79 -58.44 -17.52
N LEU A 1014 81.71 -58.46 -18.29
CA LEU A 1014 80.80 -57.32 -18.44
C LEU A 1014 80.01 -57.02 -17.15
N LEU A 1015 79.60 -58.05 -16.40
CA LEU A 1015 78.95 -57.91 -15.09
C LEU A 1015 79.93 -57.58 -13.96
N ARG A 1016 81.24 -57.56 -14.23
CA ARG A 1016 82.33 -57.37 -13.27
C ARG A 1016 82.19 -58.22 -12.01
N VAL A 1017 81.93 -59.51 -12.23
CA VAL A 1017 81.90 -60.49 -11.13
C VAL A 1017 83.27 -60.47 -10.42
N ALA A 1018 83.26 -60.46 -9.08
CA ALA A 1018 84.43 -60.26 -8.23
C ALA A 1018 85.17 -58.90 -8.39
N GLY A 1019 84.48 -57.84 -8.84
CA GLY A 1019 85.08 -56.50 -8.96
C GLY A 1019 86.13 -56.46 -10.06
N GLU A 1020 87.33 -55.94 -9.78
CA GLU A 1020 88.44 -55.83 -10.75
C GLU A 1020 89.31 -57.10 -10.85
N ASP A 1021 89.11 -58.11 -9.98
CA ASP A 1021 89.92 -59.34 -9.96
C ASP A 1021 89.49 -60.32 -11.09
N LYS A 1022 90.18 -60.20 -12.22
CA LYS A 1022 89.97 -61.05 -13.40
C LYS A 1022 90.30 -62.53 -13.14
N ALA A 1023 91.27 -62.82 -12.27
CA ALA A 1023 91.70 -64.18 -12.00
C ALA A 1023 90.64 -64.92 -11.15
N GLN A 1024 90.17 -64.25 -10.09
CA GLN A 1024 89.10 -64.76 -9.24
C GLN A 1024 87.79 -64.93 -10.02
N ARG A 1025 87.43 -63.95 -10.86
CA ARG A 1025 86.27 -64.03 -11.75
C ARG A 1025 86.30 -65.26 -12.66
N LYS A 1026 87.42 -65.45 -13.38
CA LYS A 1026 87.60 -66.59 -14.30
C LYS A 1026 87.51 -67.91 -13.56
N GLY A 1027 88.15 -68.01 -12.38
CA GLY A 1027 88.09 -69.18 -11.51
C GLY A 1027 86.68 -69.53 -11.06
N GLN A 1028 85.93 -68.57 -10.49
CA GLN A 1028 84.57 -68.79 -10.01
C GLN A 1028 83.61 -69.28 -11.10
N VAL A 1029 83.69 -68.71 -12.32
CA VAL A 1029 82.83 -69.12 -13.44
C VAL A 1029 83.19 -70.53 -13.91
N LEU A 1030 84.48 -70.83 -14.09
CA LEU A 1030 84.93 -72.15 -14.53
C LEU A 1030 84.54 -73.27 -13.55
N VAL A 1031 84.56 -73.00 -12.24
CA VAL A 1031 84.05 -73.92 -11.21
C VAL A 1031 82.58 -74.26 -11.46
N LEU A 1032 81.72 -73.26 -11.66
CA LEU A 1032 80.30 -73.47 -11.93
C LEU A 1032 80.05 -74.25 -13.24
N LEU A 1033 80.82 -73.96 -14.28
CA LEU A 1033 80.71 -74.67 -15.57
C LEU A 1033 81.14 -76.12 -15.44
N ALA A 1034 82.22 -76.39 -14.70
CA ALA A 1034 82.71 -77.73 -14.44
C ALA A 1034 81.69 -78.55 -13.61
N GLU A 1035 81.07 -77.94 -12.60
CA GLU A 1035 80.02 -78.60 -11.81
C GLU A 1035 78.78 -78.91 -12.64
N GLN A 1036 78.34 -77.99 -13.49
CA GLN A 1036 77.17 -78.23 -14.34
C GLN A 1036 77.46 -79.30 -15.40
N ALA A 1037 78.62 -79.25 -16.06
CA ALA A 1037 79.02 -80.26 -17.03
C ALA A 1037 79.07 -81.65 -16.38
N PHE A 1038 79.55 -81.73 -15.13
CA PHE A 1038 79.55 -82.96 -14.34
C PHE A 1038 78.14 -83.46 -14.03
N GLN A 1039 77.22 -82.59 -13.61
CA GLN A 1039 75.82 -82.94 -13.33
C GLN A 1039 75.08 -83.43 -14.59
N CYS A 1040 75.37 -82.85 -15.75
CA CYS A 1040 74.82 -83.29 -17.04
C CYS A 1040 75.51 -84.55 -17.61
N LEU A 1041 76.43 -85.16 -16.86
CA LEU A 1041 77.22 -86.35 -17.24
C LEU A 1041 78.11 -86.12 -18.49
N ASP A 1042 78.41 -84.87 -18.85
CA ASP A 1042 79.34 -84.52 -19.93
C ASP A 1042 80.76 -84.40 -19.36
N TYR A 1043 81.33 -85.55 -18.99
CA TYR A 1043 82.61 -85.63 -18.31
C TYR A 1043 83.78 -85.07 -19.14
N LYS A 1044 83.68 -85.10 -20.48
CA LYS A 1044 84.71 -84.53 -21.36
C LYS A 1044 84.79 -83.02 -21.19
N VAL A 1045 83.66 -82.32 -21.19
CA VAL A 1045 83.64 -80.86 -21.01
C VAL A 1045 83.98 -80.48 -19.57
N ALA A 1046 83.50 -81.25 -18.58
CA ALA A 1046 83.88 -81.06 -17.18
C ALA A 1046 85.41 -81.16 -16.99
N SER A 1047 86.05 -82.12 -17.66
CA SER A 1047 87.50 -82.30 -17.63
C SER A 1047 88.25 -81.13 -18.22
N ILE A 1048 87.78 -80.57 -19.34
CA ILE A 1048 88.40 -79.39 -19.96
C ILE A 1048 88.37 -78.21 -18.99
N HIS A 1049 87.22 -77.92 -18.39
CA HIS A 1049 87.09 -76.80 -17.44
C HIS A 1049 87.92 -77.02 -16.17
N CYS A 1050 87.99 -78.25 -15.65
CA CYS A 1050 88.86 -78.57 -14.51
C CYS A 1050 90.35 -78.45 -14.85
N GLN A 1051 90.80 -78.86 -16.04
CA GLN A 1051 92.17 -78.63 -16.49
C GLN A 1051 92.47 -77.14 -16.68
N GLU A 1052 91.52 -76.35 -17.17
CA GLU A 1052 91.65 -74.89 -17.24
C GLU A 1052 91.79 -74.27 -15.84
N LEU A 1053 91.02 -74.73 -14.85
CA LEU A 1053 91.15 -74.32 -13.44
C LEU A 1053 92.53 -74.67 -12.86
N MET A 1054 93.02 -75.88 -13.14
CA MET A 1054 94.34 -76.33 -12.73
C MET A 1054 95.44 -75.47 -13.35
N SER A 1055 95.35 -75.19 -14.65
CA SER A 1055 96.32 -74.34 -15.37
C SER A 1055 96.33 -72.89 -14.87
N ALA A 1056 95.18 -72.39 -14.40
CA ALA A 1056 95.04 -71.07 -13.80
C ALA A 1056 95.44 -71.04 -12.32
N GLY A 1057 95.70 -72.18 -11.68
CA GLY A 1057 96.07 -72.28 -10.27
C GLY A 1057 94.96 -71.87 -9.30
N TYR A 1058 93.68 -71.97 -9.69
CA TYR A 1058 92.57 -71.53 -8.85
C TYR A 1058 92.20 -72.57 -7.78
N SER A 1059 92.62 -72.33 -6.54
CA SER A 1059 92.53 -73.31 -5.44
C SER A 1059 91.11 -73.77 -5.11
N ASP A 1060 90.11 -72.88 -5.18
CA ASP A 1060 88.74 -73.21 -4.75
C ASP A 1060 88.05 -74.24 -5.67
N GLY A 1061 88.59 -74.52 -6.86
CA GLY A 1061 88.08 -75.53 -7.77
C GLY A 1061 88.34 -76.99 -7.35
N TRP A 1062 89.08 -77.21 -6.25
CA TRP A 1062 89.46 -78.55 -5.77
C TRP A 1062 88.27 -79.50 -5.60
N GLN A 1063 87.09 -79.00 -5.19
CA GLN A 1063 85.89 -79.81 -4.97
C GLN A 1063 85.39 -80.45 -6.26
N VAL A 1064 85.39 -79.70 -7.35
CA VAL A 1064 84.89 -80.16 -8.65
C VAL A 1064 85.88 -81.11 -9.30
N CYS A 1065 87.17 -80.79 -9.21
CA CYS A 1065 88.24 -81.69 -9.64
C CYS A 1065 88.17 -83.03 -8.89
N SER A 1066 87.92 -83.00 -7.58
CA SER A 1066 87.68 -84.22 -6.78
C SER A 1066 86.47 -85.01 -7.27
N LYS A 1067 85.30 -84.37 -7.43
CA LYS A 1067 84.07 -85.04 -7.88
C LYS A 1067 84.26 -85.72 -9.23
N LEU A 1068 84.91 -85.05 -10.19
CA LEU A 1068 85.22 -85.61 -11.51
C LEU A 1068 86.27 -86.73 -11.45
N GLY A 1069 87.29 -86.59 -10.60
CA GLY A 1069 88.29 -87.62 -10.37
C GLY A 1069 87.71 -88.91 -9.77
N GLN A 1070 86.65 -88.80 -8.96
CA GLN A 1070 85.97 -89.92 -8.32
C GLN A 1070 84.90 -90.59 -9.18
N ALA A 1071 84.43 -89.93 -10.24
CA ALA A 1071 83.33 -90.47 -11.03
C ALA A 1071 83.74 -91.70 -11.86
N GLU A 1072 83.06 -92.82 -11.61
CA GLU A 1072 83.25 -94.07 -12.35
C GLU A 1072 82.90 -93.93 -13.84
N GLY A 1073 81.99 -93.00 -14.19
CA GLY A 1073 81.54 -92.76 -15.56
C GLY A 1073 82.56 -92.04 -16.46
N TYR A 1074 83.68 -91.53 -15.93
CA TYR A 1074 84.73 -90.90 -16.73
C TYR A 1074 85.88 -91.89 -17.01
N PRO A 1075 86.14 -92.28 -18.28
CA PRO A 1075 87.07 -93.34 -18.61
C PRO A 1075 88.56 -92.93 -18.62
N ASP A 1076 88.88 -91.63 -18.64
CA ASP A 1076 90.27 -91.17 -18.72
C ASP A 1076 90.95 -91.18 -17.34
N LEU A 1077 91.65 -92.28 -17.06
CA LEU A 1077 92.35 -92.51 -15.80
C LEU A 1077 93.51 -91.54 -15.54
N VAL A 1078 94.22 -91.09 -16.60
CA VAL A 1078 95.38 -90.19 -16.45
C VAL A 1078 94.89 -88.84 -15.95
N THR A 1079 93.89 -88.29 -16.63
CA THR A 1079 93.31 -87.01 -16.23
C THR A 1079 92.64 -87.11 -14.85
N ARG A 1080 92.01 -88.24 -14.50
CA ARG A 1080 91.45 -88.45 -13.14
C ARG A 1080 92.51 -88.40 -12.06
N GLN A 1081 93.69 -88.97 -12.29
CA GLN A 1081 94.81 -88.90 -11.34
C GLN A 1081 95.32 -87.47 -11.17
N GLU A 1082 95.46 -86.72 -12.27
CA GLU A 1082 95.86 -85.31 -12.24
C GLU A 1082 94.86 -84.44 -11.47
N LEU A 1083 93.55 -84.62 -11.73
CA LEU A 1083 92.47 -83.93 -11.03
C LEU A 1083 92.47 -84.23 -9.52
N MET A 1084 92.72 -85.49 -9.15
CA MET A 1084 92.84 -85.92 -7.76
C MET A 1084 94.10 -85.37 -7.08
N ALA A 1085 95.22 -85.29 -7.80
CA ALA A 1085 96.44 -84.68 -7.31
C ALA A 1085 96.21 -83.20 -7.00
N PHE A 1086 95.60 -82.46 -7.92
CA PHE A 1086 95.22 -81.07 -7.71
C PHE A 1086 94.26 -80.91 -6.52
N ALA A 1087 93.22 -81.75 -6.44
CA ALA A 1087 92.28 -81.69 -5.33
C ALA A 1087 92.97 -81.93 -3.97
N ARG A 1088 93.92 -82.86 -3.89
CA ARG A 1088 94.71 -83.13 -2.67
C ARG A 1088 95.59 -81.94 -2.28
N THR A 1089 96.16 -81.24 -3.24
CA THR A 1089 97.03 -80.09 -2.98
C THR A 1089 96.27 -78.89 -2.43
N TYR A 1090 95.05 -78.64 -2.93
CA TYR A 1090 94.29 -77.41 -2.62
C TYR A 1090 93.06 -77.61 -1.71
N CYS A 1091 92.74 -78.84 -1.31
CA CYS A 1091 91.63 -79.09 -0.39
C CYS A 1091 91.95 -78.62 1.05
N PRO A 1092 90.92 -78.20 1.83
CA PRO A 1092 91.09 -77.86 3.22
C PRO A 1092 91.44 -79.11 4.06
N PRO A 1093 92.17 -78.95 5.18
CA PRO A 1093 92.78 -80.07 5.90
C PRO A 1093 91.82 -81.16 6.36
N ASN A 1094 90.56 -80.78 6.63
CA ASN A 1094 89.49 -81.66 7.08
C ASN A 1094 88.97 -82.64 6.01
N VAL A 1095 89.28 -82.43 4.72
CA VAL A 1095 88.77 -83.26 3.61
C VAL A 1095 89.85 -84.17 3.01
N ILE A 1096 91.14 -83.89 3.26
CA ILE A 1096 92.29 -84.67 2.75
C ILE A 1096 92.12 -86.18 3.00
N GLN A 1097 91.73 -86.56 4.22
CA GLN A 1097 91.59 -87.98 4.59
C GLN A 1097 90.54 -88.70 3.74
N SER A 1098 89.43 -88.04 3.43
CA SER A 1098 88.37 -88.61 2.57
C SER A 1098 88.82 -88.76 1.11
N LEU A 1099 89.66 -87.85 0.59
CA LEU A 1099 90.17 -87.90 -0.79
C LEU A 1099 91.30 -88.93 -0.98
N LEU A 1100 92.00 -89.28 0.10
CA LEU A 1100 92.98 -90.36 0.10
C LEU A 1100 92.31 -91.74 0.12
N ALA A 1101 91.12 -91.85 0.72
CA ALA A 1101 90.39 -93.12 0.82
C ALA A 1101 89.79 -93.61 -0.52
N VAL A 1102 89.51 -92.72 -1.47
CA VAL A 1102 88.87 -93.08 -2.76
C VAL A 1102 89.88 -93.60 -3.81
N SER A 1103 91.18 -93.65 -3.49
CA SER A 1103 92.22 -94.23 -4.36
C SER A 1103 92.61 -95.67 -4.04
N SER A 1104 91.68 -96.47 -3.50
CA SER A 1104 91.81 -97.93 -3.38
C SER A 1104 90.97 -98.64 -4.43
#